data_AF-A0A935UJB3-F1
#
_entry.id   AF-A0A935UJB3-F1
#
_cell.length_a   1.000
_cell.length_b   1.000
_cell.length_c   1.000
_cell.angle_alpha   90.00
_cell.angle_beta   90.00
_cell.angle_gamma   90.00
#
_symmetry.space_group_name_H-M   'P 1'
#
loop_
_entity.id
_entity.type
_entity.pdbx_description
1 polymer ?
#
loop_
_entity_poly.entity_id
_entity_poly.type
_entity_poly.pdbx_seq_one_letter_code
_entity_poly.pdbx_strand_id
1 'polypeptide(L)'
;MSRTSQISRADARRIGASLLARMPAACRNAIDSFGLAKRSQGAEPPFARKVFFETLEPRLLLSGDVNPAASALNPQDQPGNDFAVSSTLLSLSDDPASGGLAVVRVSGPQEPAVAADGRAAGDWWRLDLQQGDIVSLSVDTPESDMDPYLSLSDASGREIAADDNSGPENDALISHQEVLVTGTYYVQVRPSGDGAESGQYDLLVERTRAVQQESDSQVSNDALANANLPMAMDQEGAGPMAVGLPAEANQAGLVGAPMDAGGFAPAAAAISPSATTAISTGVSGFADWVGTLGAYEQFAQALPAIQQSVGQSLKLRDTLLAHVSQPIASYLAANATPTVEELRAILEGLDASVGDMIFQSTVTNSGIFGVPGEEELRYDLVLEFQWTRPLGLDLGAAVSDGLYLTDVTAEGDFGMVLDLSLGVDLTPGLAPENAFFIRPNDLHTSFDLHLANLNAGLTVGFLGADIHGGRIDADADLAVEVSNPDRDTQGRITLSELQSTPLPSLVSLTSSGGLTADLPISVHFGDWELSGDPRISLAVSDPFSGQPPEVVFSADAAPADPFRSLNATGIVGLLSQIAAWGDGWMTAPRGQTTLLDQAVPFASDRTLGDLLSVGQAIRAELLEPLQNVGGALPFRTAQELAAKLAEILQIPVEDTQLAYDPATYELSYRISFSHAYDPATVPLAFNFDLKPLASLSSTTTVGLTRSLTAGMTFGVTLAPFTAAIEGVTLLPVDGRLLNDATFQLSVAGGAATTVRVAVDPTNATRADLVSDVNAALLAAGVPDIVTAGVNVGGHLTLTGARPTQGVSLVIGEVNAAAAELGLTANSNAVDTLTDHAWLEDAMFTGSVGVSAAELQAAATLGFLDIQITQGQASADASVSARLKNGDAGMPGGRVTIRDLFRARSDDPLSIAAFQVAGRAAASLEHIQVVDNFLGVIEGNPSVTLDWANITDLSTLQVTLNADMHRVLSATLRNPGRGG
;
A
#
# COMPACT_ATOMS: atom_id res chain seq x y z
N MET A 1 -55.77 31.40 -26.25
CA MET A 1 -55.55 32.24 -27.45
C MET A 1 -54.55 31.49 -28.33
N SER A 2 -55.00 30.65 -29.26
CA SER A 2 -55.22 30.87 -30.71
C SER A 2 -53.96 30.90 -31.60
N ARG A 3 -53.79 29.79 -32.37
CA ARG A 3 -53.40 29.65 -33.81
C ARG A 3 -51.97 30.11 -34.21
N THR A 4 -51.21 29.47 -35.11
CA THR A 4 -51.46 28.64 -36.34
C THR A 4 -50.09 28.08 -36.81
N SER A 5 -49.92 26.84 -37.29
CA SER A 5 -49.77 26.42 -38.72
C SER A 5 -49.02 25.06 -38.70
N GLN A 6 -49.46 23.88 -39.16
CA GLN A 6 -49.93 23.31 -40.44
C GLN A 6 -48.91 23.23 -41.61
N ILE A 7 -48.97 22.05 -42.29
CA ILE A 7 -48.30 21.53 -43.51
C ILE A 7 -47.06 20.65 -43.18
N SER A 8 -46.97 19.34 -43.50
CA SER A 8 -47.41 18.57 -44.68
C SER A 8 -47.66 17.07 -44.37
N ARG A 9 -48.67 16.49 -45.03
CA ARG A 9 -48.92 15.04 -45.24
C ARG A 9 -48.46 14.67 -46.66
N ALA A 10 -47.62 13.63 -46.79
CA ALA A 10 -47.42 12.69 -47.92
C ALA A 10 -46.15 11.90 -47.57
N ASP A 11 -46.02 10.57 -47.60
CA ASP A 11 -46.53 9.57 -48.53
C ASP A 11 -46.66 8.21 -47.81
N ALA A 12 -47.85 7.62 -47.87
CA ALA A 12 -48.02 6.19 -47.64
C ALA A 12 -47.82 5.48 -48.98
N ARG A 13 -46.67 4.83 -49.19
CA ARG A 13 -46.49 3.88 -50.29
C ARG A 13 -46.34 2.46 -49.74
N ARG A 14 -47.38 1.67 -50.01
CA ARG A 14 -47.30 0.21 -50.14
C ARG A 14 -46.12 -0.15 -51.03
N ILE A 15 -45.17 -0.94 -50.50
CA ILE A 15 -44.33 -1.79 -51.33
C ILE A 15 -44.93 -3.18 -51.28
N GLY A 16 -45.61 -3.53 -52.37
CA GLY A 16 -46.16 -4.85 -52.59
C GLY A 16 -45.07 -5.84 -53.02
N ALA A 17 -45.27 -7.09 -52.61
CA ALA A 17 -45.18 -8.30 -53.43
C ALA A 17 -43.93 -8.59 -54.30
N SER A 18 -42.80 -7.92 -54.15
CA SER A 18 -41.59 -8.22 -54.95
C SER A 18 -40.36 -8.71 -54.18
N LEU A 19 -40.43 -8.93 -52.86
CA LEU A 19 -39.32 -9.55 -52.10
C LEU A 19 -39.45 -11.08 -51.94
N LEU A 20 -40.65 -11.63 -52.07
CA LEU A 20 -40.91 -13.07 -51.94
C LEU A 20 -40.50 -13.91 -53.18
N ALA A 21 -40.09 -13.26 -54.28
CA ALA A 21 -39.65 -13.93 -55.50
C ALA A 21 -38.13 -14.18 -55.58
N ARG A 22 -37.35 -13.77 -54.55
CA ARG A 22 -35.88 -13.91 -54.54
C ARG A 22 -35.32 -14.84 -53.45
N MET A 23 -36.18 -15.55 -52.72
CA MET A 23 -35.74 -16.58 -51.78
C MET A 23 -35.52 -17.94 -52.49
N PRO A 24 -34.32 -18.55 -52.34
CA PRO A 24 -34.07 -19.93 -52.78
C PRO A 24 -35.06 -20.91 -52.14
N ALA A 25 -35.40 -21.99 -52.86
CA ALA A 25 -36.43 -22.95 -52.46
C ALA A 25 -36.20 -23.62 -51.08
N ALA A 26 -34.97 -23.59 -50.54
CA ALA A 26 -34.60 -24.18 -49.26
C ALA A 26 -35.23 -23.49 -48.03
N CYS A 27 -35.62 -22.21 -48.12
CA CYS A 27 -36.17 -21.47 -46.96
C CYS A 27 -37.71 -21.51 -46.85
N ARG A 28 -38.41 -22.17 -47.79
CA ARG A 28 -39.89 -22.19 -47.80
C ARG A 28 -40.50 -23.24 -46.86
N ASN A 29 -39.75 -24.27 -46.46
CA ASN A 29 -40.26 -25.38 -45.65
C ASN A 29 -40.08 -25.18 -44.13
N ALA A 30 -39.42 -24.11 -43.68
CA ALA A 30 -39.15 -23.87 -42.25
C ALA A 30 -40.25 -23.05 -41.54
N ILE A 31 -41.21 -22.48 -42.28
CA ILE A 31 -42.29 -21.64 -41.71
C ILE A 31 -43.57 -22.44 -41.45
N ASP A 32 -43.71 -23.64 -42.02
CA ASP A 32 -44.88 -24.51 -41.81
C ASP A 32 -44.81 -25.37 -40.53
N SER A 33 -43.72 -25.32 -39.74
CA SER A 33 -43.55 -26.14 -38.52
C SER A 33 -44.02 -25.50 -37.22
N PHE A 34 -44.44 -24.23 -37.21
CA PHE A 34 -44.98 -23.59 -36.02
C PHE A 34 -46.52 -23.54 -36.06
N GLY A 35 -47.13 -24.65 -35.62
CA GLY A 35 -48.58 -24.79 -35.48
C GLY A 35 -49.17 -23.87 -34.41
N LEU A 36 -50.28 -23.21 -34.79
CA LEU A 36 -51.11 -22.31 -33.99
C LEU A 36 -51.71 -22.98 -32.73
N ALA A 37 -51.35 -22.49 -31.53
CA ALA A 37 -52.09 -22.73 -30.30
C ALA A 37 -52.95 -21.51 -29.90
N LYS A 38 -54.18 -21.77 -29.46
CA LYS A 38 -55.28 -20.82 -29.21
C LYS A 38 -55.02 -19.84 -28.05
N ARG A 39 -55.42 -18.58 -28.24
CA ARG A 39 -55.59 -17.53 -27.22
C ARG A 39 -56.61 -17.92 -26.14
N SER A 40 -56.23 -17.80 -24.87
CA SER A 40 -57.16 -17.65 -23.73
C SER A 40 -57.25 -16.17 -23.31
N GLN A 41 -58.46 -15.78 -22.89
CA GLN A 41 -58.88 -14.43 -22.51
C GLN A 41 -58.28 -13.99 -21.17
N GLY A 42 -58.10 -12.66 -21.03
CA GLY A 42 -57.49 -12.02 -19.88
C GLY A 42 -58.36 -11.99 -18.62
N ALA A 43 -57.67 -11.96 -17.49
CA ALA A 43 -58.15 -11.48 -16.21
C ALA A 43 -57.11 -10.49 -15.67
N GLU A 44 -57.54 -9.27 -15.41
CA GLU A 44 -56.79 -8.17 -14.80
C GLU A 44 -56.70 -8.39 -13.28
N PRO A 45 -55.55 -8.10 -12.63
CA PRO A 45 -55.57 -7.72 -11.23
C PRO A 45 -55.02 -6.31 -10.99
N PRO A 46 -55.45 -5.69 -9.89
CA PRO A 46 -55.49 -4.25 -9.70
C PRO A 46 -54.19 -3.73 -9.08
N PHE A 47 -53.95 -2.43 -9.26
CA PHE A 47 -53.15 -1.48 -8.49
C PHE A 47 -52.25 -0.64 -9.40
N ALA A 48 -52.65 0.62 -9.58
CA ALA A 48 -51.84 1.64 -10.22
C ALA A 48 -50.70 2.05 -9.27
N ARG A 49 -49.47 1.59 -9.53
CA ARG A 49 -48.26 2.26 -9.03
C ARG A 49 -47.76 3.21 -10.11
N LYS A 50 -47.74 4.50 -9.78
CA LYS A 50 -46.97 5.53 -10.48
C LYS A 50 -45.53 5.06 -10.55
N VAL A 51 -45.02 4.84 -11.76
CA VAL A 51 -43.59 4.70 -12.02
C VAL A 51 -43.00 6.11 -11.95
N PHE A 52 -42.27 6.40 -10.89
CA PHE A 52 -41.29 7.48 -10.92
C PHE A 52 -40.13 6.99 -11.79
N PHE A 53 -39.75 7.78 -12.79
CA PHE A 53 -38.47 7.60 -13.48
C PHE A 53 -37.40 8.03 -12.49
N GLU A 54 -36.71 7.05 -11.89
CA GLU A 54 -35.41 7.29 -11.28
C GLU A 54 -34.42 7.57 -12.41
N THR A 55 -33.68 8.65 -12.25
CA THR A 55 -32.64 9.13 -13.16
C THR A 55 -31.54 8.09 -13.30
N LEU A 56 -31.14 7.81 -14.54
CA LEU A 56 -29.99 7.01 -14.91
C LEU A 56 -28.76 7.43 -14.08
N GLU A 57 -28.27 6.54 -13.22
CA GLU A 57 -26.95 6.68 -12.62
C GLU A 57 -25.87 6.62 -13.71
N PRO A 58 -24.90 7.54 -13.74
CA PRO A 58 -23.75 7.45 -14.61
C PRO A 58 -22.85 6.32 -14.15
N ARG A 59 -22.53 5.39 -15.07
CA ARG A 59 -21.54 4.33 -14.88
C ARG A 59 -20.18 4.95 -14.54
N LEU A 60 -19.70 4.73 -13.33
CA LEU A 60 -18.33 5.02 -12.90
C LEU A 60 -17.40 3.99 -13.56
N LEU A 61 -16.48 4.45 -14.41
CA LEU A 61 -15.38 3.64 -14.94
C LEU A 61 -14.25 3.66 -13.91
N LEU A 62 -13.84 2.46 -13.49
CA LEU A 62 -12.80 2.17 -12.51
C LEU A 62 -11.42 2.62 -13.05
N SER A 63 -10.84 3.68 -12.48
CA SER A 63 -9.43 4.04 -12.65
C SER A 63 -8.62 3.43 -11.51
N GLY A 64 -7.75 2.48 -11.82
CA GLY A 64 -6.78 1.97 -10.87
C GLY A 64 -5.52 2.84 -10.87
N ASP A 65 -5.36 3.68 -9.85
CA ASP A 65 -4.06 4.20 -9.41
C ASP A 65 -4.01 3.98 -7.89
N VAL A 66 -3.08 3.12 -7.45
CA VAL A 66 -2.91 2.74 -6.04
C VAL A 66 -1.83 3.64 -5.45
N ASN A 67 -2.23 4.72 -4.79
CA ASN A 67 -1.36 5.47 -3.88
C ASN A 67 -1.65 4.96 -2.44
N PRO A 68 -0.66 4.45 -1.69
CA PRO A 68 -0.89 3.93 -0.33
C PRO A 68 -1.39 4.97 0.69
N ALA A 69 -1.43 6.26 0.34
CA ALA A 69 -2.00 7.33 1.18
C ALA A 69 -3.41 7.80 0.77
N ALA A 70 -4.04 7.22 -0.27
CA ALA A 70 -5.35 7.66 -0.78
C ALA A 70 -6.47 6.62 -0.71
N SER A 71 -6.31 5.55 0.07
CA SER A 71 -7.37 4.53 0.29
C SER A 71 -8.55 5.01 1.14
N ALA A 72 -8.65 6.30 1.47
CA ALA A 72 -9.67 6.82 2.40
C ALA A 72 -10.94 7.40 1.72
N LEU A 73 -11.03 7.54 0.39
CA LEU A 73 -12.16 8.24 -0.24
C LEU A 73 -12.62 7.63 -1.58
N ASN A 74 -13.03 6.35 -1.58
CA ASN A 74 -14.13 5.88 -2.45
C ASN A 74 -14.86 4.70 -1.78
N PRO A 75 -16.16 4.81 -1.47
CA PRO A 75 -16.89 3.79 -0.72
C PRO A 75 -17.36 2.68 -1.66
N GLN A 76 -16.51 1.68 -1.95
CA GLN A 76 -16.84 0.29 -2.28
C GLN A 76 -15.52 -0.52 -2.40
N ASP A 77 -15.01 -0.98 -1.25
CA ASP A 77 -13.99 -2.03 -1.00
C ASP A 77 -13.07 -1.66 0.18
N GLN A 78 -13.63 -1.11 1.27
CA GLN A 78 -13.04 -1.33 2.59
C GLN A 78 -13.47 -2.72 3.07
N PRO A 79 -12.58 -3.49 3.73
CA PRO A 79 -12.95 -4.77 4.33
C PRO A 79 -14.07 -4.54 5.35
N GLY A 80 -15.26 -5.09 5.10
CA GLY A 80 -16.42 -4.89 5.97
C GLY A 80 -16.18 -5.49 7.36
N ASN A 81 -16.11 -4.65 8.39
CA ASN A 81 -15.92 -5.04 9.79
C ASN A 81 -17.24 -5.29 10.55
N ASP A 82 -18.39 -5.23 9.87
CA ASP A 82 -19.72 -5.45 10.45
C ASP A 82 -19.96 -6.88 10.95
N PHE A 83 -19.13 -7.84 10.52
CA PHE A 83 -19.31 -9.26 10.81
C PHE A 83 -17.97 -9.99 10.95
N ALA A 84 -17.87 -10.92 11.91
CA ALA A 84 -16.64 -11.63 12.24
C ALA A 84 -15.94 -12.28 11.03
N VAL A 85 -16.68 -12.81 10.05
CA VAL A 85 -16.08 -13.54 8.91
C VAL A 85 -15.47 -12.62 7.84
N SER A 86 -15.94 -11.36 7.74
CA SER A 86 -15.45 -10.36 6.78
C SER A 86 -14.51 -9.34 7.41
N SER A 87 -14.27 -9.43 8.73
CA SER A 87 -13.54 -8.41 9.48
C SER A 87 -12.07 -8.24 9.07
N THR A 88 -11.59 -7.02 9.28
CA THR A 88 -10.22 -6.61 9.02
C THR A 88 -9.25 -7.44 9.86
N LEU A 89 -8.27 -8.07 9.19
CA LEU A 89 -7.19 -8.78 9.87
C LEU A 89 -6.19 -7.77 10.45
N LEU A 90 -5.96 -7.85 11.75
CA LEU A 90 -4.91 -7.14 12.44
C LEU A 90 -3.60 -7.92 12.30
N SER A 91 -2.70 -7.42 11.46
CA SER A 91 -1.39 -8.01 11.23
C SER A 91 -0.45 -7.72 12.40
N LEU A 92 -0.27 -8.70 13.28
CA LEU A 92 0.69 -8.64 14.39
C LEU A 92 2.10 -8.97 13.90
N SER A 93 2.82 -7.99 13.33
CA SER A 93 4.24 -8.13 12.99
C SER A 93 5.13 -7.98 14.22
N ASP A 94 6.13 -8.84 14.36
CA ASP A 94 7.13 -8.72 15.43
C ASP A 94 8.09 -7.55 15.10
N ASP A 95 8.11 -6.50 15.93
CA ASP A 95 9.03 -5.35 15.80
C ASP A 95 10.30 -5.58 16.63
N PRO A 96 11.50 -5.21 16.14
CA PRO A 96 12.46 -6.12 15.53
C PRO A 96 13.12 -7.14 16.49
N ALA A 97 13.41 -8.33 15.94
CA ALA A 97 14.40 -9.34 16.36
C ALA A 97 14.67 -9.53 17.87
N SER A 98 13.82 -10.35 18.53
CA SER A 98 14.11 -11.30 19.64
C SER A 98 13.03 -11.34 20.75
N GLY A 99 12.06 -10.43 20.76
CA GLY A 99 11.19 -10.23 21.92
C GLY A 99 9.91 -11.08 22.01
N GLY A 100 9.43 -11.71 20.94
CA GLY A 100 8.14 -12.43 20.93
C GLY A 100 6.90 -11.55 21.16
N LEU A 101 7.08 -10.24 21.38
CA LEU A 101 6.05 -9.23 21.58
C LEU A 101 5.69 -8.58 20.24
N ALA A 102 4.40 -8.51 19.95
CA ALA A 102 3.84 -7.74 18.84
C ALA A 102 2.76 -6.80 19.39
N VAL A 103 2.78 -5.55 18.96
CA VAL A 103 1.83 -4.52 19.39
C VAL A 103 1.20 -3.88 18.15
N VAL A 104 -0.13 -3.79 18.12
CA VAL A 104 -0.89 -3.13 17.06
C VAL A 104 -1.90 -2.20 17.70
N ARG A 105 -1.98 -0.96 17.20
CA ARG A 105 -2.98 0.04 17.58
C ARG A 105 -3.82 0.39 16.36
N VAL A 106 -5.14 0.40 16.52
CA VAL A 106 -6.11 0.78 15.47
C VAL A 106 -7.21 1.66 16.05
N SER A 107 -7.72 2.59 15.25
CA SER A 107 -8.81 3.50 15.66
C SER A 107 -10.13 3.13 14.96
N GLY A 108 -11.25 3.32 15.66
CA GLY A 108 -12.63 3.20 15.16
C GLY A 108 -13.53 4.33 15.68
N PRO A 109 -14.81 4.40 15.30
CA PRO A 109 -15.53 3.40 14.52
C PRO A 109 -15.21 3.46 13.03
N GLN A 110 -15.10 2.29 12.39
CA GLN A 110 -14.98 2.21 10.94
C GLN A 110 -16.37 2.09 10.30
N GLU A 111 -17.05 3.23 10.13
CA GLU A 111 -18.40 3.42 9.54
C GLU A 111 -19.58 2.76 10.31
N PRO A 112 -20.74 3.43 10.50
CA PRO A 112 -21.83 2.88 11.31
C PRO A 112 -22.76 1.98 10.48
N ALA A 113 -22.65 0.66 10.61
CA ALA A 113 -23.75 -0.22 10.22
C ALA A 113 -24.90 -0.12 11.24
N VAL A 114 -26.13 0.08 10.77
CA VAL A 114 -27.31 -0.16 11.63
C VAL A 114 -27.64 -1.64 11.48
N ALA A 115 -27.44 -2.44 12.54
CA ALA A 115 -27.87 -3.84 12.52
C ALA A 115 -29.38 -3.91 12.27
N ALA A 116 -29.81 -4.80 11.37
CA ALA A 116 -31.21 -4.93 10.95
C ALA A 116 -32.18 -5.30 12.09
N ASP A 117 -31.67 -5.58 13.29
CA ASP A 117 -32.39 -5.93 14.51
C ASP A 117 -32.49 -4.79 15.54
N GLY A 118 -31.90 -3.61 15.26
CA GLY A 118 -31.97 -2.43 16.12
C GLY A 118 -30.99 -2.40 17.31
N ARG A 119 -29.95 -3.24 17.30
CA ARG A 119 -28.82 -3.14 18.24
C ARG A 119 -27.70 -2.28 17.64
N ALA A 120 -26.89 -1.63 18.49
CA ALA A 120 -25.70 -0.91 18.04
C ALA A 120 -24.73 -1.89 17.36
N ALA A 121 -24.30 -1.60 16.12
CA ALA A 121 -23.30 -2.43 15.47
C ALA A 121 -21.95 -2.26 16.17
N GLY A 122 -21.35 -3.39 16.50
CA GLY A 122 -19.97 -3.44 16.99
C GLY A 122 -19.02 -3.66 15.84
N ASP A 123 -17.86 -3.03 15.93
CA ASP A 123 -16.75 -3.25 15.01
C ASP A 123 -16.10 -4.59 15.31
N TRP A 124 -15.88 -5.40 14.29
CA TRP A 124 -15.16 -6.66 14.40
C TRP A 124 -13.76 -6.55 13.82
N TRP A 125 -12.80 -7.13 14.53
CA TRP A 125 -11.41 -7.28 14.15
C TRP A 125 -11.02 -8.76 14.17
N ARG A 126 -10.07 -9.16 13.34
CA ARG A 126 -9.59 -10.55 13.24
C ARG A 126 -8.13 -10.65 13.64
N LEU A 127 -7.78 -11.69 14.38
CA LEU A 127 -6.41 -12.01 14.82
C LEU A 127 -6.08 -13.46 14.50
N ASP A 128 -4.89 -13.72 13.98
CA ASP A 128 -4.38 -15.10 13.87
C ASP A 128 -3.42 -15.38 15.03
N LEU A 129 -3.82 -16.28 15.94
CA LEU A 129 -3.11 -16.56 17.18
C LEU A 129 -2.68 -18.02 17.26
N GLN A 130 -1.55 -18.28 17.91
CA GLN A 130 -1.01 -19.62 18.12
C GLN A 130 -1.24 -20.09 19.56
N GLN A 131 -1.34 -21.41 19.74
CA GLN A 131 -1.40 -22.02 21.07
C GLN A 131 -0.18 -21.59 21.89
N GLY A 132 -0.43 -21.01 23.07
CA GLY A 132 0.59 -20.48 23.98
C GLY A 132 0.84 -18.98 23.86
N ASP A 133 0.20 -18.28 22.91
CA ASP A 133 0.22 -16.82 22.87
C ASP A 133 -0.53 -16.25 24.09
N ILE A 134 -0.03 -15.15 24.65
CA ILE A 134 -0.71 -14.36 25.68
C ILE A 134 -1.10 -13.02 25.06
N VAL A 135 -2.39 -12.70 25.03
CA VAL A 135 -2.92 -11.50 24.40
C VAL A 135 -3.52 -10.55 25.45
N SER A 136 -3.19 -9.28 25.36
CA SER A 136 -3.87 -8.18 26.07
C SER A 136 -4.53 -7.26 25.04
N LEU A 137 -5.76 -6.85 25.31
CA LEU A 137 -6.57 -5.97 24.47
C LEU A 137 -7.07 -4.83 25.35
N SER A 138 -6.80 -3.58 24.98
CA SER A 138 -7.35 -2.41 25.66
C SER A 138 -8.02 -1.48 24.67
N VAL A 139 -9.13 -0.88 25.07
CA VAL A 139 -9.77 0.20 24.34
C VAL A 139 -9.51 1.49 25.11
N ASP A 140 -9.19 2.57 24.42
CA ASP A 140 -9.12 3.93 24.96
C ASP A 140 -10.11 4.81 24.20
N THR A 141 -10.86 5.68 24.86
CA THR A 141 -11.82 6.61 24.21
C THR A 141 -11.44 8.10 24.36
N PRO A 142 -10.21 8.53 23.98
CA PRO A 142 -9.72 9.89 24.29
C PRO A 142 -10.49 11.02 23.59
N GLU A 143 -11.18 10.70 22.48
CA GLU A 143 -11.92 11.67 21.66
C GLU A 143 -13.45 11.48 21.77
N SER A 144 -13.94 10.65 22.70
CA SER A 144 -15.36 10.30 22.82
C SER A 144 -15.79 9.94 24.24
N ASP A 145 -17.03 10.27 24.61
CA ASP A 145 -17.66 9.81 25.87
C ASP A 145 -18.28 8.39 25.74
N MET A 146 -17.75 7.53 24.85
CA MET A 146 -18.32 6.20 24.60
C MET A 146 -17.91 5.26 25.74
N ASP A 147 -18.85 4.50 26.30
CA ASP A 147 -18.57 3.41 27.24
C ASP A 147 -18.40 2.11 26.42
N PRO A 148 -17.18 1.57 26.24
CA PRO A 148 -16.93 0.44 25.36
C PRO A 148 -17.17 -0.92 26.04
N TYR A 149 -17.74 -1.86 25.28
CA TYR A 149 -17.77 -3.29 25.57
C TYR A 149 -16.86 -4.02 24.58
N LEU A 150 -15.81 -4.66 25.10
CA LEU A 150 -14.79 -5.40 24.37
C LEU A 150 -15.00 -6.91 24.55
N SER A 151 -15.01 -7.69 23.47
CA SER A 151 -15.03 -9.16 23.56
C SER A 151 -14.05 -9.83 22.61
N LEU A 152 -13.54 -11.00 23.02
CA LEU A 152 -12.66 -11.88 22.26
C LEU A 152 -13.34 -13.24 22.09
N SER A 153 -13.46 -13.73 20.85
CA SER A 153 -14.12 -14.99 20.49
C SER A 153 -13.21 -15.90 19.65
N ASP A 154 -13.42 -17.22 19.75
CA ASP A 154 -12.71 -18.21 18.92
C ASP A 154 -13.32 -18.36 17.50
N ALA A 155 -12.68 -19.17 16.65
CA ALA A 155 -13.11 -19.46 15.28
C ALA A 155 -14.55 -20.04 15.16
N SER A 156 -15.12 -20.58 16.25
CA SER A 156 -16.49 -21.08 16.29
C SER A 156 -17.53 -20.01 16.69
N GLY A 157 -17.07 -18.80 16.98
CA GLY A 157 -17.88 -17.69 17.49
C GLY A 157 -18.18 -17.80 18.98
N ARG A 158 -17.46 -18.64 19.72
CA ARG A 158 -17.60 -18.74 21.18
C ARG A 158 -16.75 -17.68 21.85
N GLU A 159 -17.38 -16.84 22.67
CA GLU A 159 -16.71 -15.84 23.51
C GLU A 159 -15.78 -16.52 24.52
N ILE A 160 -14.54 -16.04 24.59
CA ILE A 160 -13.47 -16.51 25.48
C ILE A 160 -13.31 -15.55 26.65
N ALA A 161 -13.32 -14.25 26.36
CA ALA A 161 -13.20 -13.18 27.34
C ALA A 161 -13.99 -11.96 26.86
N ALA A 162 -14.54 -11.19 27.78
CA ALA A 162 -15.15 -9.90 27.52
C ALA A 162 -15.00 -8.99 28.74
N ASP A 163 -14.95 -7.68 28.50
CA ASP A 163 -14.82 -6.66 29.53
C ASP A 163 -15.45 -5.34 29.05
N ASP A 164 -15.88 -4.49 30.00
CA ASP A 164 -16.48 -3.19 29.70
C ASP A 164 -16.01 -2.03 30.61
N ASN A 165 -15.14 -2.24 31.61
CA ASN A 165 -14.77 -1.18 32.55
C ASN A 165 -13.45 -1.42 33.32
N SER A 166 -12.60 -2.35 32.88
CA SER A 166 -11.34 -2.66 33.56
C SER A 166 -10.14 -1.81 33.09
N GLY A 167 -10.33 -0.88 32.14
CA GLY A 167 -9.33 0.06 31.63
C GLY A 167 -9.31 1.41 32.36
N PRO A 168 -8.59 2.43 31.85
CA PRO A 168 -8.67 3.79 32.37
C PRO A 168 -10.11 4.33 32.31
N GLU A 169 -10.53 5.06 33.34
CA GLU A 169 -11.90 5.57 33.47
C GLU A 169 -12.99 4.48 33.40
N ASN A 170 -13.84 4.48 32.38
CA ASN A 170 -14.85 3.45 32.11
C ASN A 170 -14.51 2.63 30.85
N ASP A 171 -13.27 2.65 30.38
CA ASP A 171 -12.88 1.91 29.20
C ASP A 171 -12.65 0.40 29.47
N ALA A 172 -12.62 -0.41 28.41
CA ALA A 172 -12.53 -1.86 28.50
C ALA A 172 -11.10 -2.40 28.39
N LEU A 173 -10.76 -3.41 29.19
CA LEU A 173 -9.46 -4.07 29.19
C LEU A 173 -9.60 -5.59 29.40
N ILE A 174 -9.14 -6.37 28.42
CA ILE A 174 -8.88 -7.81 28.57
C ILE A 174 -7.38 -8.00 28.71
N SER A 175 -6.90 -8.41 29.88
CA SER A 175 -5.46 -8.54 30.16
C SER A 175 -5.01 -10.00 30.25
N HIS A 176 -3.85 -10.33 29.67
CA HIS A 176 -3.16 -11.62 29.79
C HIS A 176 -3.99 -12.87 29.42
N GLN A 177 -4.76 -12.81 28.34
CA GLN A 177 -5.55 -13.95 27.86
C GLN A 177 -4.66 -14.98 27.14
N GLU A 178 -4.54 -16.18 27.72
CA GLU A 178 -3.82 -17.30 27.11
C GLU A 178 -4.63 -17.95 25.99
N VAL A 179 -3.97 -18.20 24.85
CA VAL A 179 -4.53 -18.85 23.67
C VAL A 179 -4.28 -20.35 23.75
N LEU A 180 -5.36 -21.13 23.86
CA LEU A 180 -5.25 -22.57 24.08
C LEU A 180 -5.18 -23.41 22.80
N VAL A 181 -5.57 -22.84 21.66
CA VAL A 181 -5.61 -23.52 20.35
C VAL A 181 -5.19 -22.55 19.25
N THR A 182 -4.28 -22.98 18.38
CA THR A 182 -3.90 -22.20 17.19
C THR A 182 -5.09 -22.05 16.25
N GLY A 183 -5.38 -20.82 15.83
CA GLY A 183 -6.46 -20.52 14.90
C GLY A 183 -6.76 -19.02 14.82
N THR A 184 -7.82 -18.71 14.10
CA THR A 184 -8.30 -17.33 13.94
C THR A 184 -9.27 -16.97 15.07
N TYR A 185 -9.07 -15.79 15.65
CA TYR A 185 -9.85 -15.21 16.74
C TYR A 185 -10.46 -13.89 16.30
N TYR A 186 -11.56 -13.50 16.95
CA TYR A 186 -12.32 -12.31 16.61
C TYR A 186 -12.44 -11.39 17.82
N VAL A 187 -12.11 -10.12 17.66
CA VAL A 187 -12.30 -9.07 18.67
C VAL A 187 -13.49 -8.23 18.26
N GLN A 188 -14.39 -7.93 19.19
CA GLN A 188 -15.50 -7.02 18.97
C GLN A 188 -15.40 -5.82 19.91
N VAL A 189 -15.58 -4.61 19.37
CA VAL A 189 -15.74 -3.38 20.16
C VAL A 189 -17.12 -2.79 19.86
N ARG A 190 -17.91 -2.50 20.90
CA ARG A 190 -19.24 -1.90 20.73
C ARG A 190 -19.61 -1.04 21.95
N PRO A 191 -20.56 -0.11 21.84
CA PRO A 191 -21.07 0.59 23.02
C PRO A 191 -21.72 -0.35 24.03
N SER A 192 -21.45 -0.14 25.32
CA SER A 192 -22.06 -0.86 26.43
C SER A 192 -23.47 -0.34 26.68
N GLY A 193 -24.50 -1.11 26.30
CA GLY A 193 -25.91 -0.83 26.58
C GLY A 193 -26.83 -0.80 25.35
N ASP A 194 -28.12 -1.12 25.58
CA ASP A 194 -29.13 -1.11 24.51
C ASP A 194 -29.45 0.33 24.08
N GLY A 195 -29.11 0.69 22.84
CA GLY A 195 -29.37 2.01 22.26
C GLY A 195 -28.29 3.06 22.54
N ALA A 196 -27.13 2.66 23.09
CA ALA A 196 -25.97 3.53 23.21
C ALA A 196 -25.39 3.88 21.82
N GLU A 197 -24.94 5.13 21.66
CA GLU A 197 -24.38 5.64 20.41
C GLU A 197 -22.90 5.25 20.30
N SER A 198 -22.45 4.89 19.09
CA SER A 198 -21.03 4.65 18.80
C SER A 198 -20.25 5.96 18.82
N GLY A 199 -19.02 5.91 19.31
CA GLY A 199 -18.09 7.04 19.36
C GLY A 199 -16.65 6.61 19.11
N GLN A 200 -15.76 7.58 18.88
CA GLN A 200 -14.36 7.33 18.51
C GLN A 200 -13.62 6.57 19.62
N TYR A 201 -12.84 5.56 19.24
CA TYR A 201 -12.05 4.74 20.16
C TYR A 201 -10.74 4.29 19.51
N ASP A 202 -9.72 4.03 20.33
CA ASP A 202 -8.48 3.37 19.96
C ASP A 202 -8.42 1.98 20.60
N LEU A 203 -8.27 0.93 19.79
CA LEU A 203 -8.01 -0.44 20.23
C LEU A 203 -6.51 -0.74 20.15
N LEU A 204 -5.91 -1.10 21.29
CA LEU A 204 -4.56 -1.60 21.42
C LEU A 204 -4.57 -3.11 21.63
N VAL A 205 -3.80 -3.82 20.81
CA VAL A 205 -3.61 -5.27 20.88
C VAL A 205 -2.14 -5.57 21.13
N GLU A 206 -1.85 -6.24 22.23
CA GLU A 206 -0.51 -6.72 22.58
C GLU A 206 -0.50 -8.24 22.61
N ARG A 207 0.40 -8.88 21.88
CA ARG A 207 0.58 -10.33 21.87
C ARG A 207 2.00 -10.67 22.28
N THR A 208 2.15 -11.45 23.35
CA THR A 208 3.43 -12.01 23.79
C THR A 208 3.48 -13.50 23.48
N ARG A 209 4.55 -13.94 22.81
CA ARG A 209 4.82 -15.35 22.50
C ARG A 209 6.10 -15.80 23.20
N ALA A 210 6.06 -16.97 23.83
CA ALA A 210 7.28 -17.59 24.38
C ALA A 210 8.23 -17.97 23.23
N VAL A 211 9.34 -17.26 23.10
CA VAL A 211 10.43 -17.62 22.18
C VAL A 211 11.08 -18.91 22.69
N GLN A 212 11.36 -19.86 21.79
CA GLN A 212 12.07 -21.09 22.14
C GLN A 212 13.42 -20.74 22.79
N GLN A 213 13.55 -21.18 24.03
CA GLN A 213 14.78 -21.28 24.78
C GLN A 213 15.85 -22.04 23.97
N GLU A 214 17.08 -21.54 24.00
CA GLU A 214 18.21 -21.93 23.15
C GLU A 214 18.28 -23.45 22.89
N SER A 215 18.19 -23.88 21.62
CA SER A 215 18.50 -25.27 21.21
C SER A 215 19.96 -25.42 20.79
N ASP A 216 20.84 -24.75 21.52
CA ASP A 216 22.26 -25.01 21.58
C ASP A 216 22.46 -26.19 22.55
N SER A 217 22.88 -27.36 22.06
CA SER A 217 23.11 -28.53 22.90
C SER A 217 24.48 -28.56 23.60
N GLN A 218 25.24 -27.46 23.63
CA GLN A 218 26.60 -27.40 24.17
C GLN A 218 26.90 -26.25 25.14
N VAL A 219 25.99 -25.29 25.36
CA VAL A 219 26.14 -24.20 26.33
C VAL A 219 24.80 -23.89 26.99
N SER A 220 24.52 -24.54 28.12
CA SER A 220 23.30 -24.25 28.90
C SER A 220 23.55 -23.04 29.82
N ASN A 221 23.05 -21.88 29.42
CA ASN A 221 23.09 -20.62 30.18
C ASN A 221 21.77 -20.31 30.92
N ASP A 222 20.78 -21.20 30.82
CA ASP A 222 19.39 -21.04 31.29
C ASP A 222 19.19 -20.98 32.81
N ALA A 223 20.23 -21.23 33.60
CA ALA A 223 20.17 -21.15 35.06
C ALA A 223 21.06 -19.99 35.55
N LEU A 224 20.58 -19.23 36.56
CA LEU A 224 21.33 -18.17 37.27
C LEU A 224 22.73 -18.58 37.76
N ALA A 225 23.02 -19.89 37.84
CA ALA A 225 24.32 -20.43 38.20
C ALA A 225 25.33 -20.51 37.04
N ASN A 226 24.89 -20.39 35.77
CA ASN A 226 25.68 -20.61 34.56
C ASN A 226 25.69 -19.42 33.58
N ALA A 227 25.18 -18.25 33.97
CA ALA A 227 25.30 -17.04 33.16
C ALA A 227 26.78 -16.59 33.10
N ASN A 228 27.32 -16.47 31.88
CA ASN A 228 28.69 -16.03 31.65
C ASN A 228 28.81 -14.53 31.93
N LEU A 229 29.49 -14.15 33.02
CA LEU A 229 29.85 -12.76 33.31
C LEU A 229 30.94 -12.30 32.33
N PRO A 230 30.94 -11.05 31.83
CA PRO A 230 32.05 -10.55 31.03
C PRO A 230 33.35 -10.51 31.84
N MET A 231 34.43 -10.91 31.18
CA MET A 231 35.76 -11.24 31.69
C MET A 231 36.34 -10.24 32.71
N ALA A 232 36.71 -10.76 33.88
CA ALA A 232 37.70 -10.16 34.77
C ALA A 232 39.12 -10.60 34.38
N MET A 233 40.05 -9.65 34.38
CA MET A 233 41.50 -9.89 34.26
C MET A 233 42.00 -10.79 35.40
N ASP A 234 42.82 -11.77 35.03
CA ASP A 234 43.47 -12.79 35.86
C ASP A 234 43.97 -12.31 37.23
N GLN A 235 43.86 -13.18 38.25
CA GLN A 235 45.01 -13.61 39.07
C GLN A 235 44.71 -14.94 39.79
N GLU A 236 45.64 -15.89 39.59
CA GLU A 236 45.69 -17.20 40.25
C GLU A 236 45.84 -17.10 41.78
N GLY A 237 45.14 -18.00 42.48
CA GLY A 237 45.83 -18.86 43.46
C GLY A 237 45.60 -18.62 44.95
N ALA A 238 44.85 -19.57 45.53
CA ALA A 238 45.00 -20.17 46.86
C ALA A 238 44.19 -19.61 48.05
N GLY A 239 43.14 -20.37 48.41
CA GLY A 239 43.04 -21.09 49.70
C GLY A 239 42.64 -20.29 50.96
N PRO A 240 41.56 -20.67 51.67
CA PRO A 240 40.98 -19.86 52.73
C PRO A 240 41.67 -20.12 54.08
N MET A 241 41.64 -19.14 54.98
CA MET A 241 41.46 -19.31 56.43
C MET A 241 41.28 -17.96 57.13
N ALA A 242 40.55 -18.01 58.23
CA ALA A 242 39.88 -16.92 58.92
C ALA A 242 40.78 -16.02 59.80
N VAL A 243 40.12 -14.99 60.36
CA VAL A 243 40.37 -14.30 61.65
C VAL A 243 41.07 -12.94 61.59
N GLY A 244 40.29 -11.91 61.96
CA GLY A 244 40.68 -10.91 62.95
C GLY A 244 41.55 -9.73 62.49
N LEU A 245 40.97 -8.52 62.49
CA LEU A 245 41.73 -7.27 62.51
C LEU A 245 41.80 -6.75 63.96
N PRO A 246 43.00 -6.47 64.51
CA PRO A 246 43.15 -5.68 65.72
C PRO A 246 43.40 -4.20 65.41
N ALA A 247 43.08 -3.37 66.40
CA ALA A 247 43.50 -1.99 66.54
C ALA A 247 45.01 -1.89 66.84
N GLU A 248 45.68 -0.80 66.46
CA GLU A 248 46.43 0.09 67.37
C GLU A 248 47.25 1.18 66.66
N ALA A 249 47.11 2.39 67.23
CA ALA A 249 48.00 3.53 67.36
C ALA A 249 49.38 3.56 66.67
N ASN A 250 49.71 4.76 66.14
CA ASN A 250 51.02 5.35 66.39
C ASN A 250 50.94 6.89 66.48
N GLN A 251 51.32 7.41 67.66
CA GLN A 251 51.71 8.80 67.89
C GLN A 251 53.24 8.87 68.05
N ALA A 252 53.86 9.87 67.40
CA ALA A 252 55.02 10.66 67.86
C ALA A 252 55.39 11.60 66.69
N GLY A 253 55.78 12.87 66.82
CA GLY A 253 56.12 13.72 67.94
C GLY A 253 56.85 14.97 67.38
N LEU A 254 56.49 16.14 67.91
CA LEU A 254 56.91 17.53 67.64
C LEU A 254 58.41 17.80 67.43
N VAL A 255 58.78 18.84 66.65
CA VAL A 255 59.44 20.12 67.10
C VAL A 255 59.45 21.15 65.94
N GLY A 256 59.01 22.40 66.21
CA GLY A 256 59.53 23.60 65.53
C GLY A 256 58.50 24.62 65.03
N ALA A 257 58.09 25.57 65.90
CA ALA A 257 57.49 26.83 65.45
C ALA A 257 58.59 27.80 64.94
N PRO A 258 58.23 28.77 64.09
CA PRO A 258 58.09 30.10 64.66
C PRO A 258 56.74 30.77 64.36
N MET A 259 56.49 31.74 65.22
CA MET A 259 55.42 32.72 65.31
C MET A 259 55.03 33.45 64.00
N ASP A 260 53.71 33.65 63.86
CA ASP A 260 52.99 34.87 63.46
C ASP A 260 53.11 35.39 62.01
N ALA A 261 52.04 35.20 61.23
CA ALA A 261 51.40 36.23 60.41
C ALA A 261 50.03 35.73 59.93
N GLY A 262 48.98 36.53 60.14
CA GLY A 262 47.60 36.19 59.85
C GLY A 262 47.32 35.80 58.40
N GLY A 263 46.40 34.86 58.25
CA GLY A 263 45.78 34.48 57.00
C GLY A 263 44.54 33.67 57.33
N PHE A 264 43.42 34.34 57.60
CA PHE A 264 42.13 33.69 57.51
C PHE A 264 42.00 33.18 56.07
N ALA A 265 42.01 31.86 55.87
CA ALA A 265 41.33 31.31 54.71
C ALA A 265 39.87 31.83 54.80
N PRO A 266 39.30 32.37 53.70
CA PRO A 266 37.89 32.76 53.73
C PRO A 266 37.08 31.53 54.15
N ALA A 267 36.20 31.71 55.14
CA ALA A 267 35.27 30.65 55.50
C ALA A 267 34.41 30.35 54.26
N ALA A 268 34.46 29.11 53.79
CA ALA A 268 33.63 28.65 52.67
C ALA A 268 32.17 29.02 52.94
N ALA A 269 31.51 29.64 51.97
CA ALA A 269 30.16 30.14 52.16
C ALA A 269 29.20 28.94 52.24
N ALA A 270 28.54 28.74 53.38
CA ALA A 270 27.61 27.63 53.55
C ALA A 270 26.33 27.84 52.73
N ILE A 271 25.88 26.79 52.05
CA ILE A 271 24.60 26.77 51.34
C ILE A 271 23.49 26.42 52.36
N SER A 272 22.44 27.24 52.39
CA SER A 272 21.33 27.04 53.34
C SER A 272 20.49 25.80 52.98
N PRO A 273 19.83 25.13 53.94
CA PRO A 273 18.97 23.98 53.65
C PRO A 273 17.85 24.28 52.63
N SER A 274 17.27 25.49 52.69
CA SER A 274 16.27 25.92 51.71
C SER A 274 16.87 26.07 50.31
N ALA A 275 18.10 26.59 50.19
CA ALA A 275 18.81 26.66 48.92
C ALA A 275 19.20 25.27 48.41
N THR A 276 19.59 24.35 49.28
CA THR A 276 19.85 22.94 48.92
C THR A 276 18.62 22.29 48.28
N THR A 277 17.44 22.45 48.89
CA THR A 277 16.18 21.92 48.34
C THR A 277 15.78 22.61 47.04
N ALA A 278 16.00 23.92 46.93
CA ALA A 278 15.74 24.68 45.70
C ALA A 278 16.65 24.22 44.54
N ILE A 279 17.95 24.02 44.79
CA ILE A 279 18.90 23.51 43.78
C ILE A 279 18.51 22.10 43.34
N SER A 280 18.25 21.18 44.28
CA SER A 280 17.93 19.79 43.92
C SER A 280 16.64 19.69 43.10
N THR A 281 15.60 20.44 43.49
CA THR A 281 14.30 20.48 42.81
C THR A 281 14.40 21.20 41.46
N GLY A 282 15.15 22.30 41.45
CA GLY A 282 15.39 23.14 40.30
C GLY A 282 16.08 22.43 39.15
N VAL A 283 17.22 21.79 39.41
CA VAL A 283 18.00 21.12 38.37
C VAL A 283 17.26 19.91 37.80
N SER A 284 16.56 19.12 38.63
CA SER A 284 15.72 18.03 38.13
C SER A 284 14.54 18.54 37.30
N GLY A 285 13.87 19.60 37.76
CA GLY A 285 12.75 20.20 37.05
C GLY A 285 13.17 20.87 35.73
N PHE A 286 14.39 21.42 35.68
CA PHE A 286 14.99 21.92 34.44
C PHE A 286 15.27 20.78 33.46
N ALA A 287 15.82 19.65 33.92
CA ALA A 287 16.02 18.48 33.06
C ALA A 287 14.69 17.94 32.49
N ASP A 288 13.62 17.92 33.29
CA ASP A 288 12.27 17.58 32.82
C ASP A 288 11.77 18.56 31.75
N TRP A 289 11.97 19.87 31.96
CA TRP A 289 11.58 20.89 30.98
C TRP A 289 12.35 20.76 29.66
N VAL A 290 13.68 20.56 29.68
CA VAL A 290 14.47 20.29 28.46
C VAL A 290 13.99 19.00 27.77
N GLY A 291 13.49 18.02 28.53
CA GLY A 291 12.82 16.85 27.98
C GLY A 291 11.60 17.20 27.12
N THR A 292 10.78 18.16 27.55
CA THR A 292 9.63 18.63 26.76
C THR A 292 10.06 19.38 25.50
N LEU A 293 11.19 20.09 25.55
CA LEU A 293 11.78 20.77 24.39
C LEU A 293 12.20 19.75 23.31
N GLY A 294 12.74 18.59 23.70
CA GLY A 294 13.10 17.52 22.76
C GLY A 294 11.92 16.96 21.94
N ALA A 295 10.68 17.19 22.38
CA ALA A 295 9.47 16.78 21.67
C ALA A 295 8.76 17.95 20.97
N TYR A 296 9.39 19.12 20.90
CA TYR A 296 8.78 20.36 20.40
C TYR A 296 9.34 20.79 19.04
N GLU A 297 8.46 21.13 18.10
CA GLU A 297 8.76 21.67 16.77
C GLU A 297 9.99 21.03 16.09
N GLN A 298 11.04 21.81 15.81
CA GLN A 298 12.23 21.38 15.07
C GLN A 298 13.01 20.26 15.78
N PHE A 299 12.94 20.15 17.11
CA PHE A 299 13.58 19.03 17.83
C PHE A 299 12.86 17.70 17.59
N ALA A 300 11.55 17.72 17.38
CA ALA A 300 10.75 16.53 17.07
C ALA A 300 10.74 16.20 15.57
N GLN A 301 11.21 17.11 14.73
CA GLN A 301 11.24 16.94 13.29
C GLN A 301 12.31 15.93 12.87
N ALA A 302 11.90 14.94 12.08
CA ALA A 302 12.83 14.01 11.47
C ALA A 302 13.71 14.74 10.43
N LEU A 303 15.01 14.54 10.51
CA LEU A 303 15.94 15.10 9.54
C LEU A 303 15.79 14.41 8.17
N PRO A 304 15.78 15.17 7.06
CA PRO A 304 15.86 14.62 5.72
C PRO A 304 17.03 13.65 5.59
N ALA A 305 16.86 12.58 4.81
CA ALA A 305 17.81 11.48 4.62
C ALA A 305 18.10 10.57 5.83
N ILE A 306 17.77 10.96 7.07
CA ILE A 306 18.15 10.23 8.30
C ILE A 306 16.93 9.64 9.01
N GLN A 307 15.75 10.24 8.83
CA GLN A 307 14.47 9.76 9.38
C GLN A 307 14.42 9.64 10.92
N GLN A 308 15.32 10.36 11.62
CA GLN A 308 15.33 10.47 13.08
C GLN A 308 15.37 11.96 13.46
N SER A 309 14.72 12.30 14.57
CA SER A 309 14.74 13.66 15.09
C SER A 309 15.88 13.86 16.08
N VAL A 310 16.41 15.08 16.16
CA VAL A 310 17.48 15.43 17.11
C VAL A 310 17.02 15.17 18.55
N GLY A 311 15.77 15.46 18.89
CA GLY A 311 15.22 15.20 20.22
C GLY A 311 15.20 13.71 20.60
N GLN A 312 14.81 12.83 19.67
CA GLN A 312 14.84 11.38 19.88
C GLN A 312 16.28 10.86 19.99
N SER A 313 17.18 11.36 19.15
CA SER A 313 18.59 10.98 19.16
C SER A 313 19.26 11.40 20.47
N LEU A 314 19.04 12.61 20.95
CA LEU A 314 19.80 13.12 22.10
C LEU A 314 19.29 12.64 23.46
N LYS A 315 18.03 12.22 23.58
CA LYS A 315 17.38 11.83 24.86
C LYS A 315 17.68 12.85 25.98
N LEU A 316 17.50 14.13 25.67
CA LEU A 316 18.01 15.27 26.45
C LEU A 316 17.70 15.20 27.96
N ARG A 317 16.48 14.79 28.31
CA ARG A 317 16.03 14.63 29.70
C ARG A 317 16.90 13.65 30.48
N ASP A 318 17.04 12.44 29.95
CA ASP A 318 17.74 11.34 30.63
C ASP A 318 19.21 11.69 30.79
N THR A 319 19.81 12.32 29.78
CA THR A 319 21.18 12.83 29.81
C THR A 319 21.37 13.84 30.96
N LEU A 320 20.54 14.88 31.02
CA LEU A 320 20.67 15.91 32.07
C LEU A 320 20.34 15.39 33.48
N LEU A 321 19.42 14.44 33.58
CA LEU A 321 19.11 13.78 34.86
C LEU A 321 20.32 12.99 35.36
N ALA A 322 20.90 12.13 34.52
CA ALA A 322 21.98 11.23 34.90
C ALA A 322 23.31 11.97 35.15
N HIS A 323 23.64 12.97 34.34
CA HIS A 323 24.97 13.58 34.34
C HIS A 323 25.06 14.93 35.04
N VAL A 324 23.95 15.61 35.30
CA VAL A 324 23.93 16.91 35.99
C VAL A 324 23.10 16.83 37.27
N SER A 325 21.83 16.44 37.17
CA SER A 325 20.90 16.49 38.29
C SER A 325 21.25 15.51 39.40
N GLN A 326 21.52 14.25 39.05
CA GLN A 326 21.76 13.17 40.02
C GLN A 326 23.09 13.32 40.78
N PRO A 327 24.23 13.72 40.16
CA PRO A 327 25.46 14.01 40.90
C PRO A 327 25.30 15.14 41.92
N ILE A 328 24.63 16.24 41.53
CA ILE A 328 24.35 17.36 42.42
C ILE A 328 23.46 16.92 43.59
N ALA A 329 22.35 16.23 43.31
CA ALA A 329 21.45 15.72 44.33
C ALA A 329 22.15 14.75 45.30
N SER A 330 23.01 13.88 44.78
CA SER A 330 23.77 12.91 45.59
C SER A 330 24.75 13.60 46.54
N TYR A 331 25.50 14.61 46.07
CA TYR A 331 26.38 15.40 46.91
C TYR A 331 25.61 16.15 48.01
N LEU A 332 24.52 16.83 47.62
CA LEU A 332 23.70 17.61 48.54
C LEU A 332 23.00 16.73 49.61
N ALA A 333 22.61 15.50 49.27
CA ALA A 333 22.03 14.55 50.22
C ALA A 333 23.08 13.96 51.18
N ALA A 334 24.32 13.77 50.73
CA ALA A 334 25.41 13.20 51.52
C ALA A 334 26.07 14.22 52.47
N ASN A 335 26.02 15.52 52.14
CA ASN A 335 26.67 16.58 52.90
C ASN A 335 25.67 17.40 53.71
N ALA A 336 25.77 17.35 55.04
CA ALA A 336 24.88 18.09 55.95
C ALA A 336 25.16 19.62 56.00
N THR A 337 26.34 20.05 55.54
CA THR A 337 26.75 21.47 55.51
C THR A 337 27.45 21.79 54.19
N PRO A 338 26.74 21.72 53.05
CA PRO A 338 27.33 21.97 51.74
C PRO A 338 27.80 23.42 51.63
N THR A 339 28.88 23.65 50.89
CA THR A 339 29.45 25.00 50.67
C THR A 339 29.48 25.36 49.19
N VAL A 340 29.55 26.66 48.90
CA VAL A 340 29.55 27.18 47.53
C VAL A 340 30.73 26.60 46.74
N GLU A 341 31.91 26.58 47.35
CA GLU A 341 33.16 26.07 46.76
C GLU A 341 33.16 24.56 46.54
N GLU A 342 32.54 23.80 47.45
CA GLU A 342 32.44 22.34 47.27
C GLU A 342 31.46 21.99 46.14
N LEU A 343 30.30 22.65 46.06
CA LEU A 343 29.37 22.42 44.95
C LEU A 343 29.99 22.86 43.61
N ARG A 344 30.76 23.95 43.59
CA ARG A 344 31.57 24.34 42.42
C ARG A 344 32.50 23.20 41.98
N ALA A 345 33.24 22.60 42.93
CA ALA A 345 34.15 21.51 42.60
C ALA A 345 33.43 20.25 42.08
N ILE A 346 32.20 19.99 42.55
CA ILE A 346 31.34 18.94 41.99
C ILE A 346 30.95 19.27 40.54
N LEU A 347 30.53 20.51 40.28
CA LEU A 347 30.13 20.97 38.95
C LEU A 347 31.31 20.95 37.95
N GLU A 348 32.52 21.35 38.35
CA GLU A 348 33.74 21.22 37.53
C GLU A 348 34.21 19.77 37.36
N GLY A 349 33.73 18.85 38.22
CA GLY A 349 34.08 17.43 38.20
C GLY A 349 33.06 16.54 37.50
N LEU A 350 32.08 17.11 36.78
CA LEU A 350 31.02 16.34 36.11
C LEU A 350 31.47 15.73 34.78
N ASP A 351 32.66 16.08 34.28
CA ASP A 351 33.21 15.57 33.03
C ASP A 351 33.10 14.04 32.96
N ALA A 352 32.51 13.55 31.86
CA ALA A 352 32.24 12.14 31.69
C ALA A 352 32.42 11.71 30.22
N SER A 353 32.85 10.47 30.03
CA SER A 353 32.75 9.78 28.75
C SER A 353 31.98 8.49 28.99
N VAL A 354 30.79 8.39 28.39
CA VAL A 354 29.86 7.27 28.58
C VAL A 354 29.38 6.79 27.22
N GLY A 355 29.81 5.60 26.83
CA GLY A 355 29.48 5.05 25.53
C GLY A 355 29.98 5.95 24.40
N ASP A 356 29.05 6.46 23.61
CA ASP A 356 29.23 7.37 22.48
C ASP A 356 29.21 8.86 22.86
N MET A 357 28.95 9.19 24.13
CA MET A 357 28.84 10.56 24.62
C MET A 357 30.13 11.04 25.30
N ILE A 358 30.52 12.28 25.01
CA ILE A 358 31.48 13.08 25.76
C ILE A 358 30.73 14.26 26.38
N PHE A 359 30.91 14.47 27.68
CA PHE A 359 30.32 15.58 28.42
C PHE A 359 31.42 16.36 29.14
N GLN A 360 31.39 17.68 29.00
CA GLN A 360 32.29 18.62 29.67
C GLN A 360 31.49 19.69 30.41
N SER A 361 31.93 20.02 31.62
CA SER A 361 31.29 21.03 32.46
C SER A 361 32.30 22.07 32.92
N THR A 362 32.06 23.33 32.56
CA THR A 362 32.93 24.45 32.94
C THR A 362 32.17 25.44 33.81
N VAL A 363 32.69 25.71 35.00
CA VAL A 363 32.17 26.77 35.89
C VAL A 363 33.00 28.04 35.71
N THR A 364 32.41 29.08 35.13
CA THR A 364 33.12 30.35 34.85
C THR A 364 33.12 31.28 36.06
N ASN A 365 32.06 31.23 36.87
CA ASN A 365 31.90 32.06 38.06
C ASN A 365 30.92 31.41 39.05
N SER A 366 31.13 31.63 40.35
CA SER A 366 30.24 31.11 41.40
C SER A 366 30.33 31.96 42.66
N GLY A 367 29.23 32.09 43.40
CA GLY A 367 29.20 32.92 44.60
C GLY A 367 27.80 33.30 45.05
N ILE A 368 27.75 34.05 46.15
CA ILE A 368 26.55 34.79 46.56
C ILE A 368 26.71 36.23 46.05
N PHE A 369 25.74 36.70 45.28
CA PHE A 369 25.71 38.02 44.67
C PHE A 369 24.49 38.81 45.16
N GLY A 370 24.47 40.11 44.88
CA GLY A 370 23.35 40.98 45.24
C GLY A 370 23.59 41.81 46.49
N VAL A 371 22.53 42.46 46.97
CA VAL A 371 22.52 43.29 48.17
C VAL A 371 21.76 42.59 49.29
N PRO A 372 22.02 42.90 50.57
CA PRO A 372 21.35 42.23 51.69
C PRO A 372 19.81 42.29 51.56
N GLY A 373 19.18 41.11 51.53
CA GLY A 373 17.73 40.96 51.34
C GLY A 373 17.27 40.69 49.90
N GLU A 374 18.19 40.76 48.93
CA GLU A 374 18.01 40.40 47.51
C GLU A 374 19.22 39.58 47.04
N GLU A 375 19.75 38.73 47.93
CA GLU A 375 20.94 37.94 47.66
C GLU A 375 20.58 36.74 46.76
N GLU A 376 21.43 36.44 45.78
CA GLU A 376 21.30 35.26 44.92
C GLU A 376 22.54 34.37 45.08
N LEU A 377 22.34 33.08 45.28
CA LEU A 377 23.38 32.09 45.05
C LEU A 377 23.42 31.79 43.56
N ARG A 378 24.55 31.95 42.88
CA ARG A 378 24.66 31.77 41.43
C ARG A 378 25.90 31.00 41.01
N TYR A 379 25.75 30.16 40.00
CA TYR A 379 26.79 29.44 39.27
C TYR A 379 26.63 29.72 37.78
N ASP A 380 27.63 30.30 37.16
CA ASP A 380 27.68 30.56 35.71
C ASP A 380 28.38 29.35 35.06
N LEU A 381 27.67 28.62 34.20
CA LEU A 381 28.00 27.27 33.74
C LEU A 381 27.95 27.16 32.22
N VAL A 382 28.90 26.44 31.64
CA VAL A 382 28.84 25.95 30.26
C VAL A 382 28.86 24.44 30.31
N LEU A 383 27.78 23.82 29.83
CA LEU A 383 27.64 22.37 29.73
C LEU A 383 27.68 21.98 28.25
N GLU A 384 28.70 21.21 27.86
CA GLU A 384 28.91 20.80 26.48
C GLU A 384 28.78 19.28 26.36
N PHE A 385 27.86 18.83 25.52
CA PHE A 385 27.63 17.43 25.22
C PHE A 385 27.92 17.16 23.74
N GLN A 386 28.63 16.08 23.47
CA GLN A 386 28.94 15.60 22.13
C GLN A 386 28.62 14.12 22.03
N TRP A 387 27.94 13.70 20.96
CA TRP A 387 27.61 12.30 20.67
C TRP A 387 28.04 11.94 19.25
N THR A 388 28.60 10.75 19.06
CA THR A 388 28.86 10.20 17.72
C THR A 388 28.08 8.90 17.54
N ARG A 389 27.07 8.87 16.65
CA ARG A 389 26.13 7.75 16.54
C ARG A 389 25.98 7.23 15.12
N PRO A 390 25.79 5.91 14.95
CA PRO A 390 25.40 5.35 13.66
C PRO A 390 23.95 5.75 13.34
N LEU A 391 23.75 6.31 12.15
CA LEU A 391 22.49 6.74 11.59
C LEU A 391 22.20 5.91 10.33
N GLY A 392 20.98 5.42 10.19
CA GLY A 392 20.51 4.85 8.94
C GLY A 392 20.24 5.96 7.93
N LEU A 393 20.73 5.81 6.71
CA LEU A 393 20.47 6.77 5.64
C LEU A 393 19.36 6.24 4.72
N ASP A 394 18.26 6.97 4.67
CA ASP A 394 17.16 6.76 3.72
C ASP A 394 16.74 8.09 3.07
N LEU A 395 17.16 8.26 1.81
CA LEU A 395 16.77 9.39 0.97
C LEU A 395 15.27 9.35 0.60
N GLY A 396 14.63 8.18 0.63
CA GLY A 396 13.36 7.95 -0.05
C GLY A 396 12.16 8.47 0.69
N ALA A 397 12.18 8.32 2.02
CA ALA A 397 11.19 8.96 2.88
C ALA A 397 11.32 10.50 2.92
N ALA A 398 12.48 11.05 2.56
CA ALA A 398 12.71 12.50 2.57
C ALA A 398 12.18 13.21 1.31
N VAL A 399 12.18 12.54 0.15
CA VAL A 399 11.79 13.17 -1.12
C VAL A 399 10.45 12.67 -1.69
N SER A 400 9.83 11.61 -1.14
CA SER A 400 8.60 10.97 -1.69
C SER A 400 8.69 10.57 -3.19
N ASP A 401 9.90 10.61 -3.73
CA ASP A 401 10.20 10.66 -5.16
C ASP A 401 10.78 9.34 -5.67
N GLY A 402 10.79 8.30 -4.83
CA GLY A 402 11.25 6.96 -5.19
C GLY A 402 12.76 6.76 -5.11
N LEU A 403 13.52 7.64 -4.45
CA LEU A 403 14.98 7.51 -4.30
C LEU A 403 15.36 6.77 -3.02
N TYR A 404 15.74 5.50 -3.06
CA TYR A 404 16.06 4.74 -1.85
C TYR A 404 17.52 4.29 -1.83
N LEU A 405 18.19 4.47 -0.69
CA LEU A 405 19.47 3.84 -0.41
C LEU A 405 19.24 2.49 0.26
N THR A 406 20.02 1.49 -0.13
CA THR A 406 19.92 0.15 0.48
C THR A 406 20.96 0.00 1.59
N ASP A 407 20.49 -0.12 2.83
CA ASP A 407 21.28 -0.49 4.02
C ASP A 407 22.55 0.34 4.26
N VAL A 408 22.48 1.65 4.03
CA VAL A 408 23.60 2.56 4.29
C VAL A 408 23.53 3.09 5.71
N THR A 409 24.63 2.97 6.46
CA THR A 409 24.79 3.60 7.77
C THR A 409 25.97 4.57 7.75
N ALA A 410 25.84 5.68 8.49
CA ALA A 410 26.89 6.68 8.62
C ALA A 410 26.97 7.18 10.06
N GLU A 411 28.15 7.64 10.49
CA GLU A 411 28.32 8.24 11.80
C GLU A 411 27.94 9.72 11.73
N GLY A 412 26.96 10.13 12.52
CA GLY A 412 26.59 11.52 12.72
C GLY A 412 27.06 12.02 14.08
N ASP A 413 27.63 13.22 14.09
CA ASP A 413 28.04 13.93 15.28
C ASP A 413 26.93 14.89 15.71
N PHE A 414 26.54 14.83 16.97
CA PHE A 414 25.57 15.73 17.57
C PHE A 414 26.22 16.51 18.70
N GLY A 415 25.96 17.81 18.75
CA GLY A 415 26.41 18.70 19.80
C GLY A 415 25.24 19.32 20.55
N MET A 416 25.42 19.57 21.83
CA MET A 416 24.56 20.48 22.60
C MET A 416 25.42 21.32 23.54
N VAL A 417 25.19 22.62 23.50
CA VAL A 417 25.81 23.59 24.41
C VAL A 417 24.70 24.27 25.21
N LEU A 418 24.84 24.23 26.54
CA LEU A 418 24.01 24.98 27.48
C LEU A 418 24.90 25.95 28.27
N ASP A 419 25.03 27.17 27.77
CA ASP A 419 25.63 28.29 28.49
C ASP A 419 24.54 29.04 29.25
N LEU A 420 24.53 28.91 30.58
CA LEU A 420 23.53 29.49 31.45
C LEU A 420 24.05 29.73 32.88
N SER A 421 23.40 30.63 33.60
CA SER A 421 23.52 30.71 35.05
C SER A 421 22.45 29.85 35.71
N LEU A 422 22.84 29.00 36.67
CA LEU A 422 21.93 28.38 37.64
C LEU A 422 21.99 29.17 38.95
N GLY A 423 20.84 29.45 39.56
CA GLY A 423 20.84 30.16 40.83
C GLY A 423 19.62 29.94 41.72
N VAL A 424 19.73 30.43 42.95
CA VAL A 424 18.67 30.45 43.93
C VAL A 424 18.55 31.86 44.53
N ASP A 425 17.35 32.42 44.48
CA ASP A 425 16.97 33.59 45.25
C ASP A 425 16.93 33.25 46.74
N LEU A 426 17.78 33.92 47.53
CA LEU A 426 17.88 33.70 48.97
C LEU A 426 16.86 34.52 49.77
N THR A 427 15.90 35.17 49.10
CA THR A 427 14.79 35.87 49.75
C THR A 427 13.98 34.89 50.63
N PRO A 428 13.81 35.18 51.94
CA PRO A 428 13.15 34.25 52.84
C PRO A 428 11.68 33.99 52.47
N GLY A 429 11.27 32.72 52.54
CA GLY A 429 9.86 32.31 52.42
C GLY A 429 9.40 31.99 50.99
N LEU A 430 10.30 31.99 50.01
CA LEU A 430 10.01 31.49 48.67
C LEU A 430 9.88 29.96 48.66
N ALA A 431 8.94 29.46 47.85
CA ALA A 431 8.86 28.04 47.53
C ALA A 431 10.07 27.62 46.66
N PRO A 432 10.56 26.37 46.75
CA PRO A 432 11.73 25.92 45.98
C PRO A 432 11.66 26.24 44.47
N GLU A 433 10.51 26.03 43.87
CA GLU A 433 10.21 26.27 42.45
C GLU A 433 10.20 27.76 42.04
N ASN A 434 10.00 28.67 43.00
CA ASN A 434 10.07 30.12 42.80
C ASN A 434 11.42 30.71 43.22
N ALA A 435 12.17 29.98 44.05
CA ALA A 435 13.50 30.39 44.49
C ALA A 435 14.56 30.02 43.45
N PHE A 436 14.47 28.83 42.85
CA PHE A 436 15.38 28.43 41.78
C PHE A 436 15.10 29.20 40.49
N PHE A 437 16.17 29.65 39.83
CA PHE A 437 16.08 30.29 38.52
C PHE A 437 17.24 29.87 37.61
N ILE A 438 17.01 30.01 36.30
CA ILE A 438 18.04 29.99 35.27
C ILE A 438 18.18 31.36 34.61
N ARG A 439 19.36 31.64 34.07
CA ARG A 439 19.59 32.74 33.11
C ARG A 439 20.31 32.19 31.89
N PRO A 440 19.58 31.87 30.81
CA PRO A 440 20.19 31.39 29.56
C PRO A 440 21.05 32.50 28.95
N ASN A 441 22.26 32.15 28.51
CA ASN A 441 23.13 33.03 27.73
C ASN A 441 23.18 32.58 26.28
N ASP A 442 23.55 31.32 26.04
CA ASP A 442 23.58 30.70 24.71
C ASP A 442 23.20 29.22 24.83
N LEU A 443 22.10 28.84 24.19
CA LEU A 443 21.64 27.46 24.14
C LEU A 443 21.52 27.08 22.66
N HIS A 444 22.29 26.10 22.22
CA HIS A 444 22.20 25.60 20.86
C HIS A 444 22.54 24.12 20.77
N THR A 445 22.04 23.47 19.73
CA THR A 445 22.42 22.12 19.35
C THR A 445 22.93 22.11 17.92
N SER A 446 23.97 21.31 17.67
CA SER A 446 24.52 21.12 16.32
C SER A 446 24.35 19.68 15.87
N PHE A 447 24.28 19.49 14.57
CA PHE A 447 24.29 18.21 13.90
C PHE A 447 25.21 18.28 12.69
N ASP A 448 26.24 17.43 12.70
CA ASP A 448 27.24 17.31 11.67
C ASP A 448 27.27 15.88 11.13
N LEU A 449 27.30 15.76 9.81
CA LEU A 449 27.48 14.48 9.13
C LEU A 449 28.43 14.71 7.96
N HIS A 450 29.53 13.98 7.92
CA HIS A 450 30.44 13.99 6.78
C HIS A 450 30.69 12.57 6.30
N LEU A 451 30.03 12.20 5.21
CA LEU A 451 30.23 10.92 4.54
C LEU A 451 30.88 11.16 3.18
N ALA A 452 32.08 10.64 2.99
CA ALA A 452 32.81 10.70 1.73
C ALA A 452 33.08 9.29 1.18
N ASN A 453 33.19 9.18 -0.15
CA ASN A 453 33.46 7.94 -0.86
C ASN A 453 32.39 6.85 -0.64
N LEU A 454 31.12 7.23 -0.52
CA LEU A 454 30.00 6.31 -0.43
C LEU A 454 29.96 5.42 -1.68
N ASN A 455 29.95 4.10 -1.48
CA ASN A 455 29.66 3.13 -2.51
C ASN A 455 28.49 2.26 -2.01
N ALA A 456 27.34 2.38 -2.65
CA ALA A 456 26.12 1.75 -2.20
C ALA A 456 25.14 1.54 -3.36
N GLY A 457 24.21 0.60 -3.20
CA GLY A 457 23.08 0.48 -4.11
C GLY A 457 22.09 1.63 -3.90
N LEU A 458 21.59 2.17 -5.01
CA LEU A 458 20.56 3.19 -5.08
C LEU A 458 19.40 2.66 -5.91
N THR A 459 18.18 2.90 -5.47
CA THR A 459 16.98 2.71 -6.27
C THR A 459 16.43 4.07 -6.69
N VAL A 460 16.15 4.26 -7.98
CA VAL A 460 15.52 5.44 -8.57
C VAL A 460 14.16 5.03 -9.14
N GLY A 461 13.11 5.10 -8.33
CA GLY A 461 11.80 4.58 -8.67
C GLY A 461 11.85 3.06 -8.88
N PHE A 462 11.64 2.63 -10.12
CA PHE A 462 11.80 1.23 -10.53
C PHE A 462 13.19 0.91 -11.10
N LEU A 463 14.18 1.80 -11.00
CA LEU A 463 15.53 1.57 -11.53
C LEU A 463 16.54 1.22 -10.44
N GLY A 464 17.30 0.14 -10.61
CA GLY A 464 18.50 -0.11 -9.81
C GLY A 464 19.70 0.66 -10.36
N ALA A 465 20.47 1.31 -9.49
CA ALA A 465 21.68 2.05 -9.78
C ALA A 465 22.75 1.77 -8.69
N ASP A 466 24.01 1.99 -9.02
CA ASP A 466 25.12 1.90 -8.07
C ASP A 466 25.75 3.29 -7.88
N ILE A 467 25.95 3.71 -6.64
CA ILE A 467 26.69 4.93 -6.32
C ILE A 467 28.18 4.59 -6.26
N HIS A 468 29.01 5.43 -6.88
CA HIS A 468 30.46 5.31 -6.82
C HIS A 468 31.10 6.60 -6.34
N GLY A 469 31.68 6.56 -5.14
CA GLY A 469 32.38 7.70 -4.57
C GLY A 469 31.47 8.87 -4.16
N GLY A 470 30.22 8.59 -3.77
CA GLY A 470 29.26 9.60 -3.36
C GLY A 470 29.68 10.36 -2.10
N ARG A 471 29.12 11.55 -1.92
CA ARG A 471 29.37 12.42 -0.78
C ARG A 471 28.06 12.92 -0.20
N ILE A 472 27.93 12.89 1.12
CA ILE A 472 26.81 13.46 1.86
C ILE A 472 27.41 14.32 2.97
N ASP A 473 27.02 15.58 3.01
CA ASP A 473 27.39 16.53 4.05
C ASP A 473 26.13 17.14 4.65
N ALA A 474 26.03 17.12 5.96
CA ALA A 474 25.07 17.92 6.70
C ALA A 474 25.83 18.71 7.78
N ASP A 475 25.48 19.97 7.92
CA ASP A 475 25.97 20.89 8.94
C ASP A 475 24.74 21.72 9.31
N ALA A 476 24.20 21.51 10.50
CA ALA A 476 22.96 22.11 10.92
C ALA A 476 23.00 22.52 12.39
N ASP A 477 22.64 23.75 12.66
CA ASP A 477 22.55 24.32 14.00
C ASP A 477 21.11 24.70 14.32
N LEU A 478 20.73 24.49 15.58
CA LEU A 478 19.45 24.90 16.13
C LEU A 478 19.69 25.70 17.40
N ALA A 479 19.51 27.01 17.31
CA ALA A 479 19.60 27.92 18.44
C ALA A 479 18.26 28.00 19.18
N VAL A 480 18.32 28.02 20.51
CA VAL A 480 17.18 28.05 21.42
C VAL A 480 17.20 29.36 22.21
N GLU A 481 16.29 30.26 21.89
CA GLU A 481 16.10 31.48 22.67
C GLU A 481 14.96 31.28 23.68
N VAL A 482 15.25 31.50 24.97
CA VAL A 482 14.24 31.40 26.03
C VAL A 482 13.85 32.81 26.46
N SER A 483 12.59 33.17 26.21
CA SER A 483 12.02 34.46 26.58
C SER A 483 11.73 34.54 28.07
N ASN A 484 12.07 35.65 28.70
CA ASN A 484 11.65 35.93 30.08
C ASN A 484 10.14 36.28 30.14
N PRO A 485 9.26 35.44 30.75
CA PRO A 485 7.82 35.63 30.73
C PRO A 485 7.33 36.84 31.53
N ASP A 486 7.91 37.11 32.70
CA ASP A 486 7.49 38.20 33.59
C ASP A 486 8.24 39.52 33.30
N ARG A 487 9.30 39.45 32.49
CA ARG A 487 10.17 40.56 32.09
C ARG A 487 10.81 41.26 33.28
N ASP A 488 11.15 40.52 34.31
CA ASP A 488 11.93 41.05 35.43
C ASP A 488 13.29 41.60 34.96
N THR A 489 13.78 42.62 35.65
CA THR A 489 15.02 43.31 35.28
C THR A 489 16.29 42.51 35.56
N GLN A 490 16.18 41.43 36.33
CA GLN A 490 17.28 40.53 36.67
C GLN A 490 17.36 39.36 35.68
N GLY A 491 16.43 39.25 34.72
CA GLY A 491 16.44 38.25 33.65
C GLY A 491 16.33 36.82 34.15
N ARG A 492 15.61 36.61 35.26
CA ARG A 492 15.48 35.30 35.90
C ARG A 492 14.32 34.55 35.26
N ILE A 493 14.53 33.27 35.01
CA ILE A 493 13.44 32.37 34.61
C ILE A 493 13.34 31.30 35.67
N THR A 494 12.30 31.36 36.49
CA THR A 494 12.08 30.44 37.62
C THR A 494 11.59 29.08 37.13
N LEU A 495 11.73 28.04 37.98
CA LEU A 495 11.20 26.72 37.63
C LEU A 495 9.68 26.75 37.44
N SER A 496 8.95 27.51 38.28
CA SER A 496 7.51 27.65 38.12
C SER A 496 7.14 28.27 36.77
N GLU A 497 7.92 29.22 36.26
CA GLU A 497 7.70 29.82 34.93
C GLU A 497 8.00 28.84 33.81
N LEU A 498 9.11 28.09 33.89
CA LEU A 498 9.44 27.05 32.91
C LEU A 498 8.32 26.00 32.78
N GLN A 499 7.69 25.63 33.90
CA GLN A 499 6.69 24.56 33.94
C GLN A 499 5.26 25.03 33.64
N SER A 500 4.93 26.30 33.90
CA SER A 500 3.57 26.82 33.72
C SER A 500 3.37 27.65 32.45
N THR A 501 4.46 28.10 31.81
CA THR A 501 4.40 28.87 30.57
C THR A 501 4.39 27.94 29.36
N PRO A 502 3.42 28.03 28.45
CA PRO A 502 3.41 27.23 27.22
C PRO A 502 4.66 27.46 26.37
N LEU A 503 5.25 26.38 25.84
CA LEU A 503 6.48 26.43 25.02
C LEU A 503 6.44 27.45 23.87
N PRO A 504 5.36 27.61 23.07
CA PRO A 504 5.33 28.59 21.99
C PRO A 504 5.47 30.06 22.43
N SER A 505 5.25 30.35 23.72
CA SER A 505 5.41 31.68 24.30
C SER A 505 6.72 31.86 25.06
N LEU A 506 7.40 30.76 25.38
CA LEU A 506 8.61 30.70 26.18
C LEU A 506 9.86 30.50 25.32
N VAL A 507 9.76 29.74 24.23
CA VAL A 507 10.89 29.33 23.41
C VAL A 507 10.70 29.81 21.97
N SER A 508 11.75 30.36 21.39
CA SER A 508 11.87 30.62 19.96
C SER A 508 13.04 29.82 19.42
N LEU A 509 12.79 29.06 18.35
CA LEU A 509 13.78 28.22 17.70
C LEU A 509 14.25 28.87 16.40
N THR A 510 15.56 28.95 16.21
CA THR A 510 16.17 29.45 14.98
C THR A 510 17.10 28.39 14.42
N SER A 511 16.74 27.82 13.28
CA SER A 511 17.54 26.85 12.53
C SER A 511 18.46 27.54 11.53
N SER A 512 19.63 26.95 11.31
CA SER A 512 20.53 27.31 10.22
C SER A 512 21.32 26.09 9.75
N GLY A 513 21.94 26.19 8.57
CA GLY A 513 22.81 25.15 8.04
C GLY A 513 22.38 24.67 6.66
N GLY A 514 22.56 23.38 6.40
CA GLY A 514 22.15 22.75 5.17
C GLY A 514 22.52 21.27 5.11
N LEU A 515 21.84 20.54 4.24
CA LEU A 515 22.22 19.19 3.89
C LEU A 515 22.38 19.13 2.37
N THR A 516 23.51 18.56 1.94
CA THR A 516 23.83 18.36 0.53
C THR A 516 24.29 16.93 0.30
N ALA A 517 23.91 16.37 -0.84
CA ALA A 517 24.44 15.11 -1.32
C ALA A 517 24.83 15.25 -2.78
N ASP A 518 25.99 14.71 -3.13
CA ASP A 518 26.44 14.55 -4.51
C ASP A 518 26.70 13.06 -4.76
N LEU A 519 25.85 12.46 -5.60
CA LEU A 519 25.82 11.02 -5.81
C LEU A 519 26.13 10.72 -7.28
N PRO A 520 27.40 10.44 -7.63
CA PRO A 520 27.75 9.86 -8.91
C PRO A 520 27.17 8.45 -8.98
N ILE A 521 26.33 8.21 -9.98
CA ILE A 521 25.64 6.94 -10.16
C ILE A 521 26.22 6.21 -11.36
N SER A 522 26.01 4.91 -11.42
CA SER A 522 26.15 4.13 -12.64
C SER A 522 24.96 3.21 -12.76
N VAL A 523 24.56 2.98 -14.00
CA VAL A 523 23.44 2.10 -14.31
C VAL A 523 23.84 1.28 -15.51
N HIS A 524 23.66 -0.02 -15.41
CA HIS A 524 23.88 -0.93 -16.51
C HIS A 524 22.84 -2.07 -16.44
N PHE A 525 22.03 -2.20 -17.48
CA PHE A 525 21.21 -3.39 -17.68
C PHE A 525 20.89 -3.61 -19.16
N GLY A 526 21.01 -4.87 -19.60
CA GLY A 526 20.92 -5.20 -21.03
C GLY A 526 21.97 -4.44 -21.84
N ASP A 527 21.52 -3.78 -22.91
CA ASP A 527 22.37 -2.94 -23.77
C ASP A 527 22.34 -1.46 -23.38
N TRP A 528 21.61 -1.09 -22.33
CA TRP A 528 21.48 0.30 -21.89
C TRP A 528 22.42 0.61 -20.72
N GLU A 529 23.13 1.73 -20.83
CA GLU A 529 23.97 2.29 -19.79
C GLU A 529 23.84 3.81 -19.77
N LEU A 530 24.01 4.41 -18.59
CA LEU A 530 24.19 5.85 -18.50
C LEU A 530 25.64 6.19 -18.89
N SER A 531 25.80 7.02 -19.92
CA SER A 531 27.11 7.46 -20.41
C SER A 531 27.52 8.80 -19.79
N GLY A 532 28.83 9.06 -19.68
CA GLY A 532 29.35 10.34 -19.21
C GLY A 532 29.63 10.32 -17.71
N ASP A 533 29.15 11.33 -16.99
CA ASP A 533 29.35 11.49 -15.55
C ASP A 533 28.00 11.76 -14.83
N PRO A 534 27.08 10.78 -14.86
CA PRO A 534 25.74 10.93 -14.32
C PRO A 534 25.78 11.10 -12.80
N ARG A 535 25.27 12.24 -12.34
CA ARG A 535 25.11 12.61 -10.93
C ARG A 535 23.66 12.94 -10.58
N ILE A 536 23.29 12.57 -9.36
CA ILE A 536 22.11 13.06 -8.65
C ILE A 536 22.61 13.91 -7.49
N SER A 537 22.15 15.17 -7.45
CA SER A 537 22.46 16.08 -6.35
C SER A 537 21.20 16.34 -5.54
N LEU A 538 21.33 16.32 -4.21
CA LEU A 538 20.26 16.69 -3.29
C LEU A 538 20.71 17.91 -2.47
N ALA A 539 19.80 18.84 -2.23
CA ALA A 539 20.07 20.00 -1.39
C ALA A 539 18.85 20.43 -0.58
N VAL A 540 19.05 20.74 0.69
CA VAL A 540 18.08 21.45 1.52
C VAL A 540 18.80 22.54 2.29
N SER A 541 18.27 23.75 2.25
CA SER A 541 18.84 24.92 2.92
C SER A 541 18.61 24.94 4.42
N ASP A 542 17.64 24.18 4.91
CA ASP A 542 17.38 24.01 6.35
C ASP A 542 16.81 22.61 6.60
N PRO A 543 17.62 21.67 7.13
CA PRO A 543 17.20 20.31 7.45
C PRO A 543 16.06 20.26 8.50
N PHE A 544 15.86 21.31 9.28
CA PHE A 544 14.81 21.42 10.30
C PHE A 544 13.54 22.11 9.81
N SER A 545 13.44 22.44 8.52
CA SER A 545 12.27 23.15 7.97
C SER A 545 11.08 22.23 7.67
N GLY A 546 11.31 20.91 7.65
CA GLY A 546 10.33 19.92 7.17
C GLY A 546 10.09 19.91 5.68
N GLN A 547 10.80 20.73 4.92
CA GLN A 547 10.72 20.70 3.46
C GLN A 547 11.51 19.50 2.92
N PRO A 548 10.99 18.81 1.90
CA PRO A 548 11.77 17.79 1.20
C PRO A 548 12.98 18.44 0.51
N PRO A 549 14.13 17.74 0.41
CA PRO A 549 15.27 18.28 -0.30
C PRO A 549 14.97 18.39 -1.81
N GLU A 550 15.53 19.41 -2.44
CA GLU A 550 15.50 19.55 -3.90
C GLU A 550 16.37 18.45 -4.52
N VAL A 551 15.83 17.76 -5.53
CA VAL A 551 16.53 16.70 -6.26
C VAL A 551 16.82 17.18 -7.68
N VAL A 552 18.08 17.14 -8.06
CA VAL A 552 18.53 17.56 -9.39
C VAL A 552 19.29 16.42 -10.06
N PHE A 553 18.80 16.03 -11.24
CA PHE A 553 19.51 15.12 -12.13
C PHE A 553 20.41 15.92 -13.07
N SER A 554 21.68 15.56 -13.13
CA SER A 554 22.58 16.06 -14.18
C SER A 554 22.05 15.68 -15.58
N ALA A 555 22.51 16.37 -16.63
CA ALA A 555 22.12 16.04 -18.00
C ALA A 555 22.41 14.58 -18.39
N ASP A 556 23.52 14.02 -17.89
CA ASP A 556 23.91 12.63 -18.12
C ASP A 556 23.05 11.64 -17.31
N ALA A 557 22.47 12.06 -16.17
CA ALA A 557 21.57 11.26 -15.34
C ALA A 557 20.08 11.43 -15.69
N ALA A 558 19.71 12.46 -16.47
CA ALA A 558 18.33 12.75 -16.84
C ALA A 558 17.54 11.56 -17.44
N PRO A 559 18.15 10.64 -18.21
CA PRO A 559 17.45 9.44 -18.69
C PRO A 559 16.93 8.49 -17.61
N ALA A 560 17.40 8.61 -16.35
CA ALA A 560 16.96 7.80 -15.21
C ALA A 560 15.72 8.36 -14.49
N ASP A 561 15.46 9.67 -14.59
CA ASP A 561 14.32 10.33 -13.92
C ASP A 561 12.95 9.70 -14.26
N PRO A 562 12.65 9.31 -15.52
CA PRO A 562 11.40 8.67 -15.89
C PRO A 562 11.04 7.41 -15.09
N PHE A 563 12.03 6.67 -14.57
CA PHE A 563 11.78 5.45 -13.80
C PHE A 563 11.06 5.68 -12.47
N ARG A 564 11.00 6.93 -12.00
CA ARG A 564 10.22 7.35 -10.83
C ARG A 564 8.70 7.29 -11.05
N SER A 565 8.25 7.15 -12.30
CA SER A 565 6.84 6.94 -12.66
C SER A 565 6.31 5.54 -12.36
N LEU A 566 7.19 4.61 -11.99
CA LEU A 566 6.86 3.21 -11.83
C LEU A 566 7.47 2.66 -10.53
N ASN A 567 6.81 1.65 -9.95
CA ASN A 567 7.33 0.86 -8.84
C ASN A 567 6.85 -0.60 -8.95
N ALA A 568 7.38 -1.47 -8.08
CA ALA A 568 7.09 -2.90 -8.09
C ALA A 568 5.59 -3.21 -7.91
N THR A 569 4.91 -2.50 -7.01
CA THR A 569 3.46 -2.64 -6.78
C THR A 569 2.66 -2.27 -8.02
N GLY A 570 3.06 -1.21 -8.73
CA GLY A 570 2.46 -0.78 -9.99
C GLY A 570 2.53 -1.88 -11.05
N ILE A 571 3.69 -2.52 -11.23
CA ILE A 571 3.85 -3.65 -12.16
C ILE A 571 2.93 -4.82 -11.79
N VAL A 572 2.90 -5.24 -10.53
CA VAL A 572 2.04 -6.35 -10.08
C VAL A 572 0.56 -5.98 -10.27
N GLY A 573 0.19 -4.73 -10.05
CA GLY A 573 -1.12 -4.18 -10.36
C GLY A 573 -1.48 -4.32 -11.85
N LEU A 574 -0.59 -3.94 -12.76
CA LEU A 574 -0.79 -4.09 -14.21
C LEU A 574 -0.95 -5.56 -14.62
N LEU A 575 -0.07 -6.44 -14.14
CA LEU A 575 -0.17 -7.89 -14.40
C LEU A 575 -1.48 -8.48 -13.86
N SER A 576 -1.94 -8.01 -12.69
CA SER A 576 -3.22 -8.39 -12.09
C SER A 576 -4.40 -7.95 -12.95
N GLN A 577 -4.34 -6.74 -13.54
CA GLN A 577 -5.34 -6.28 -14.49
C GLN A 577 -5.36 -7.11 -15.77
N ILE A 578 -4.20 -7.49 -16.32
CA ILE A 578 -4.12 -8.39 -17.48
C ILE A 578 -4.74 -9.75 -17.13
N ALA A 579 -4.46 -10.31 -15.95
CA ALA A 579 -5.07 -11.54 -15.49
C ALA A 579 -6.60 -11.43 -15.37
N ALA A 580 -7.11 -10.32 -14.82
CA ALA A 580 -8.55 -10.07 -14.71
C ALA A 580 -9.24 -9.91 -16.08
N TRP A 581 -8.55 -9.28 -17.05
CA TRP A 581 -9.01 -9.26 -18.44
C TRP A 581 -9.07 -10.68 -19.02
N GLY A 582 -8.05 -11.50 -18.75
CA GLY A 582 -7.99 -12.91 -19.16
C GLY A 582 -9.14 -13.76 -18.59
N ASP A 583 -9.58 -13.52 -17.34
CA ASP A 583 -10.79 -14.17 -16.81
C ASP A 583 -12.06 -13.69 -17.50
N GLY A 584 -12.04 -12.45 -17.98
CA GLY A 584 -13.10 -11.87 -18.79
C GLY A 584 -13.42 -12.71 -20.02
N TRP A 585 -12.44 -13.42 -20.58
CA TRP A 585 -12.66 -14.34 -21.71
C TRP A 585 -13.61 -15.48 -21.35
N MET A 586 -13.68 -15.89 -20.08
CA MET A 586 -14.58 -16.97 -19.60
C MET A 586 -16.00 -16.48 -19.28
N THR A 587 -16.17 -15.19 -19.04
CA THR A 587 -17.43 -14.61 -18.50
C THR A 587 -18.19 -13.73 -19.49
N ALA A 588 -17.64 -13.52 -20.70
CA ALA A 588 -18.32 -12.80 -21.76
C ALA A 588 -19.65 -13.50 -22.12
N PRO A 589 -20.74 -12.76 -22.41
CA PRO A 589 -22.01 -13.37 -22.80
C PRO A 589 -21.83 -14.29 -24.02
N ARG A 590 -22.22 -15.56 -23.87
CA ARG A 590 -22.07 -16.70 -24.82
C ARG A 590 -22.75 -16.55 -26.20
N GLY A 591 -23.04 -15.33 -26.61
CA GLY A 591 -23.71 -15.00 -27.88
C GLY A 591 -22.92 -14.03 -28.76
N GLN A 592 -21.80 -13.46 -28.28
CA GLN A 592 -21.00 -12.47 -29.03
C GLN A 592 -19.61 -13.00 -29.46
N THR A 593 -19.10 -14.06 -28.81
CA THR A 593 -17.77 -14.66 -29.10
C THR A 593 -17.90 -16.07 -29.68
N THR A 594 -18.41 -16.16 -30.91
CA THR A 594 -18.83 -17.45 -31.52
C THR A 594 -17.76 -18.55 -31.58
N LEU A 595 -16.47 -18.23 -31.44
CA LEU A 595 -15.37 -19.19 -31.52
C LEU A 595 -14.93 -19.74 -30.16
N LEU A 596 -15.03 -18.97 -29.06
CA LEU A 596 -14.70 -19.44 -27.71
C LEU A 596 -15.87 -20.19 -27.06
N ASP A 597 -17.09 -19.91 -27.51
CA ASP A 597 -18.32 -20.65 -27.19
C ASP A 597 -18.40 -22.03 -27.86
N GLN A 598 -17.38 -22.41 -28.65
CA GLN A 598 -17.33 -23.71 -29.30
C GLN A 598 -17.26 -24.82 -28.25
N ALA A 599 -18.28 -25.67 -28.20
CA ALA A 599 -18.32 -26.83 -27.33
C ALA A 599 -17.19 -27.81 -27.67
N VAL A 600 -16.51 -28.30 -26.64
CA VAL A 600 -15.52 -29.36 -26.78
C VAL A 600 -16.27 -30.69 -26.90
N PRO A 601 -16.07 -31.48 -27.98
CA PRO A 601 -16.77 -32.75 -28.15
C PRO A 601 -16.56 -33.67 -26.95
N PHE A 602 -17.62 -34.38 -26.55
CA PHE A 602 -17.65 -35.32 -25.43
C PHE A 602 -17.59 -34.70 -24.02
N ALA A 603 -17.27 -33.40 -23.88
CA ALA A 603 -17.20 -32.71 -22.60
C ALA A 603 -18.50 -31.92 -22.32
N SER A 604 -19.40 -32.46 -21.48
CA SER A 604 -20.74 -31.93 -21.15
C SER A 604 -20.87 -30.41 -21.10
N ASP A 605 -21.29 -29.81 -22.21
CA ASP A 605 -21.51 -28.36 -22.41
C ASP A 605 -20.33 -27.45 -22.03
N ARG A 606 -19.12 -28.02 -21.95
CA ARG A 606 -17.90 -27.26 -21.68
C ARG A 606 -17.38 -26.68 -22.98
N THR A 607 -17.10 -25.39 -22.96
CA THR A 607 -16.50 -24.66 -24.07
C THR A 607 -14.99 -24.58 -23.93
N LEU A 608 -14.29 -24.17 -24.99
CA LEU A 608 -12.86 -23.89 -24.90
C LEU A 608 -12.56 -22.77 -23.90
N GLY A 609 -13.42 -21.74 -23.84
CA GLY A 609 -13.30 -20.66 -22.85
C GLY A 609 -13.44 -21.14 -21.41
N ASP A 610 -14.39 -22.05 -21.13
CA ASP A 610 -14.56 -22.60 -19.76
C ASP A 610 -13.36 -23.44 -19.29
N LEU A 611 -12.61 -24.04 -20.23
CA LEU A 611 -11.56 -25.01 -19.92
C LEU A 611 -10.15 -24.39 -19.92
N LEU A 612 -9.95 -23.26 -20.60
CA LEU A 612 -8.65 -22.61 -20.81
C LEU A 612 -8.66 -21.18 -20.26
N SER A 613 -8.55 -21.05 -18.94
CA SER A 613 -8.51 -19.76 -18.25
C SER A 613 -7.16 -19.05 -18.39
N VAL A 614 -7.09 -18.07 -19.31
CA VAL A 614 -5.89 -17.22 -19.47
C VAL A 614 -5.54 -16.50 -18.17
N GLY A 615 -6.55 -15.98 -17.46
CA GLY A 615 -6.32 -15.27 -16.20
C GLY A 615 -5.81 -16.19 -15.09
N GLN A 616 -6.27 -17.44 -15.00
CA GLN A 616 -5.72 -18.42 -14.07
C GLN A 616 -4.25 -18.73 -14.40
N ALA A 617 -3.94 -18.93 -15.68
CA ALA A 617 -2.58 -19.25 -16.10
C ALA A 617 -1.60 -18.09 -15.82
N ILE A 618 -1.99 -16.84 -16.08
CA ILE A 618 -1.18 -15.66 -15.73
C ILE A 618 -0.99 -15.57 -14.21
N ARG A 619 -2.02 -15.86 -13.41
CA ARG A 619 -1.89 -15.84 -11.95
C ARG A 619 -0.91 -16.88 -11.45
N ALA A 620 -1.10 -18.13 -11.84
CA ALA A 620 -0.28 -19.24 -11.39
C ALA A 620 1.18 -19.14 -11.86
N GLU A 621 1.40 -18.75 -13.12
CA GLU A 621 2.75 -18.74 -13.71
C GLU A 621 3.51 -17.42 -13.50
N LEU A 622 2.82 -16.30 -13.28
CA LEU A 622 3.47 -14.99 -13.14
C LEU A 622 3.17 -14.32 -11.79
N LEU A 623 1.91 -14.12 -11.41
CA LEU A 623 1.59 -13.28 -10.23
C LEU A 623 1.91 -13.95 -8.89
N GLU A 624 1.51 -15.21 -8.70
CA GLU A 624 1.74 -15.94 -7.46
C GLU A 624 3.25 -16.12 -7.17
N PRO A 625 4.10 -16.49 -8.15
CA PRO A 625 5.55 -16.61 -7.91
C PRO A 625 6.26 -15.27 -7.73
N LEU A 626 5.67 -14.15 -8.17
CA LEU A 626 6.20 -12.80 -7.95
C LEU A 626 5.91 -12.28 -6.53
N GLN A 627 5.31 -13.07 -5.65
CA GLN A 627 4.97 -12.69 -4.28
C GLN A 627 5.52 -13.72 -3.27
N ASN A 628 6.08 -13.25 -2.16
CA ASN A 628 6.50 -14.10 -1.06
C ASN A 628 5.30 -14.54 -0.19
N VAL A 629 5.55 -15.50 0.70
CA VAL A 629 4.60 -15.86 1.77
C VAL A 629 4.32 -14.62 2.62
N GLY A 630 3.09 -14.10 2.56
CA GLY A 630 2.68 -12.84 3.21
C GLY A 630 2.50 -11.65 2.26
N GLY A 631 2.65 -11.82 0.94
CA GLY A 631 2.33 -10.79 -0.06
C GLY A 631 3.44 -9.77 -0.33
N ALA A 632 4.60 -9.88 0.33
CA ALA A 632 5.76 -9.02 0.07
C ALA A 632 6.38 -9.32 -1.30
N LEU A 633 6.78 -8.27 -2.03
CA LEU A 633 7.41 -8.40 -3.34
C LEU A 633 8.92 -8.65 -3.19
N PRO A 634 9.48 -9.70 -3.84
CA PRO A 634 10.90 -10.03 -3.78
C PRO A 634 11.76 -9.21 -4.75
N PHE A 635 11.22 -8.12 -5.30
CA PHE A 635 11.89 -7.22 -6.23
C PHE A 635 11.38 -5.79 -6.02
N ARG A 636 12.25 -4.83 -6.28
CA ARG A 636 11.99 -3.38 -6.24
C ARG A 636 12.35 -2.69 -7.55
N THR A 637 13.24 -3.29 -8.33
CA THR A 637 13.77 -2.68 -9.56
C THR A 637 13.44 -3.47 -10.82
N ALA A 638 13.60 -2.83 -11.98
CA ALA A 638 13.41 -3.39 -13.31
C ALA A 638 14.34 -4.58 -13.56
N GLN A 639 15.58 -4.48 -13.08
CA GLN A 639 16.59 -5.52 -13.16
C GLN A 639 16.25 -6.72 -12.29
N GLU A 640 15.80 -6.47 -11.05
CA GLU A 640 15.37 -7.54 -10.15
C GLU A 640 14.11 -8.25 -10.67
N LEU A 641 13.17 -7.52 -11.27
CA LEU A 641 12.02 -8.11 -11.94
C LEU A 641 12.46 -9.02 -13.11
N ALA A 642 13.40 -8.57 -13.96
CA ALA A 642 13.94 -9.41 -15.02
C ALA A 642 14.56 -10.69 -14.46
N ALA A 643 15.39 -10.58 -13.41
CA ALA A 643 16.00 -11.72 -12.76
C ALA A 643 14.94 -12.69 -12.17
N LYS A 644 13.89 -12.15 -11.55
CA LYS A 644 12.79 -12.96 -11.00
C LYS A 644 11.95 -13.62 -12.08
N LEU A 645 11.60 -12.91 -13.15
CA LEU A 645 10.90 -13.50 -14.30
C LEU A 645 11.73 -14.60 -14.95
N ALA A 646 13.04 -14.42 -15.08
CA ALA A 646 13.94 -15.44 -15.61
C ALA A 646 13.96 -16.71 -14.72
N GLU A 647 14.02 -16.53 -13.40
CA GLU A 647 13.95 -17.61 -12.42
C GLU A 647 12.62 -18.38 -12.52
N ILE A 648 11.50 -17.66 -12.55
CA ILE A 648 10.14 -18.23 -12.60
C ILE A 648 9.93 -18.99 -13.91
N LEU A 649 10.29 -18.38 -15.04
CA LEU A 649 10.11 -18.94 -16.37
C LEU A 649 11.19 -19.98 -16.75
N GLN A 650 12.19 -20.17 -15.88
CA GLN A 650 13.34 -21.07 -16.10
C GLN A 650 14.10 -20.77 -17.40
N ILE A 651 14.29 -19.48 -17.69
CA ILE A 651 15.05 -18.97 -18.83
C ILE A 651 16.28 -18.18 -18.35
N PRO A 652 17.33 -18.04 -19.17
CA PRO A 652 18.40 -17.07 -18.92
C PRO A 652 17.85 -15.64 -18.79
N VAL A 653 18.50 -14.80 -17.98
CA VAL A 653 18.05 -13.40 -17.74
C VAL A 653 18.05 -12.60 -19.05
N GLU A 654 19.02 -12.84 -19.93
CA GLU A 654 19.10 -12.23 -21.25
C GLU A 654 17.88 -12.51 -22.15
N ASP A 655 17.21 -13.66 -21.96
CA ASP A 655 16.03 -14.03 -22.75
C ASP A 655 14.76 -13.30 -22.30
N THR A 656 14.79 -12.63 -21.14
CA THR A 656 13.74 -11.68 -20.75
C THR A 656 13.75 -10.41 -21.59
N GLN A 657 14.85 -10.16 -22.32
CA GLN A 657 15.03 -9.00 -23.21
C GLN A 657 14.63 -7.67 -22.55
N LEU A 658 15.01 -7.48 -21.27
CA LEU A 658 14.85 -6.20 -20.58
C LEU A 658 15.52 -5.10 -21.41
N ALA A 659 14.72 -4.16 -21.92
CA ALA A 659 15.18 -3.06 -22.77
C ALA A 659 14.52 -1.75 -22.36
N TYR A 660 15.29 -0.67 -22.47
CA TYR A 660 14.82 0.70 -22.27
C TYR A 660 15.24 1.59 -23.45
N ASP A 661 14.27 2.29 -24.04
CA ASP A 661 14.53 3.30 -25.07
C ASP A 661 14.33 4.72 -24.50
N PRO A 662 15.41 5.50 -24.28
CA PRO A 662 15.31 6.83 -23.70
C PRO A 662 14.67 7.88 -24.64
N ALA A 663 14.54 7.59 -25.94
CA ALA A 663 13.88 8.51 -26.88
C ALA A 663 12.35 8.43 -26.81
N THR A 664 11.83 7.24 -26.49
CA THR A 664 10.38 6.95 -26.38
C THR A 664 9.92 6.76 -24.94
N TYR A 665 10.86 6.68 -23.99
CA TYR A 665 10.64 6.35 -22.59
C TYR A 665 10.04 4.95 -22.37
N GLU A 666 10.27 4.01 -23.29
CA GLU A 666 9.65 2.68 -23.21
C GLU A 666 10.55 1.67 -22.50
N LEU A 667 10.04 1.11 -21.40
CA LEU A 667 10.62 -0.05 -20.71
C LEU A 667 9.86 -1.32 -21.14
N SER A 668 10.55 -2.38 -21.52
CA SER A 668 9.91 -3.60 -22.03
C SER A 668 10.58 -4.91 -21.60
N TYR A 669 9.78 -5.98 -21.59
CA TYR A 669 10.14 -7.35 -21.23
C TYR A 669 9.50 -8.34 -22.21
N ARG A 670 10.24 -9.36 -22.62
CA ARG A 670 9.71 -10.53 -23.31
C ARG A 670 9.24 -11.56 -22.28
N ILE A 671 7.98 -11.96 -22.39
CA ILE A 671 7.36 -12.94 -21.50
C ILE A 671 6.85 -14.12 -22.33
N SER A 672 7.27 -15.33 -21.96
CA SER A 672 6.78 -16.57 -22.56
C SER A 672 6.64 -17.63 -21.49
N PHE A 673 5.45 -18.22 -21.35
CA PHE A 673 5.18 -19.24 -20.35
C PHE A 673 4.28 -20.35 -20.92
N SER A 674 4.27 -21.50 -20.25
CA SER A 674 3.34 -22.58 -20.52
C SER A 674 2.73 -23.08 -19.22
N HIS A 675 1.41 -23.12 -19.16
CA HIS A 675 0.64 -23.59 -18.03
C HIS A 675 -0.03 -24.91 -18.37
N ALA A 676 0.12 -25.91 -17.49
CA ALA A 676 -0.62 -27.16 -17.55
C ALA A 676 -1.67 -27.16 -16.45
N TYR A 677 -2.95 -27.23 -16.83
CA TYR A 677 -4.02 -27.26 -15.84
C TYR A 677 -4.15 -28.67 -15.26
N ASP A 678 -4.60 -28.73 -14.00
CA ASP A 678 -4.87 -30.01 -13.34
C ASP A 678 -5.80 -30.89 -14.17
N PRO A 679 -5.53 -32.21 -14.25
CA PRO A 679 -6.43 -33.16 -14.86
C PRO A 679 -7.82 -33.07 -14.22
N ALA A 680 -8.84 -32.93 -15.05
CA ALA A 680 -10.23 -32.84 -14.61
C ALA A 680 -11.07 -33.93 -15.26
N THR A 681 -12.20 -34.27 -14.63
CA THR A 681 -13.19 -35.14 -15.24
C THR A 681 -14.51 -34.40 -15.39
N VAL A 682 -15.18 -34.64 -16.51
CA VAL A 682 -16.51 -34.07 -16.78
C VAL A 682 -17.45 -35.16 -17.29
N PRO A 683 -18.76 -35.02 -17.10
CA PRO A 683 -19.71 -35.97 -17.66
C PRO A 683 -19.55 -36.06 -19.18
N LEU A 684 -19.66 -37.28 -19.71
CA LEU A 684 -19.69 -37.51 -21.16
C LEU A 684 -21.01 -36.99 -21.73
N ALA A 685 -20.94 -36.12 -22.75
CA ALA A 685 -22.13 -35.70 -23.50
C ALA A 685 -21.89 -35.73 -25.00
N PHE A 686 -22.88 -36.24 -25.73
CA PHE A 686 -22.93 -36.20 -27.18
C PHE A 686 -23.83 -35.04 -27.60
N ASN A 687 -23.22 -33.86 -27.79
CA ASN A 687 -23.93 -32.62 -28.10
C ASN A 687 -24.34 -32.51 -29.58
N PHE A 688 -24.54 -33.64 -30.25
CA PHE A 688 -24.87 -33.74 -31.67
C PHE A 688 -25.72 -35.00 -31.95
N ASP A 689 -26.56 -34.92 -32.98
CA ASP A 689 -27.53 -35.97 -33.34
C ASP A 689 -26.82 -37.14 -34.06
N LEU A 690 -26.82 -38.33 -33.45
CA LEU A 690 -26.09 -39.52 -33.92
C LEU A 690 -26.94 -40.47 -34.77
N LYS A 691 -27.97 -39.96 -35.46
CA LYS A 691 -28.92 -40.78 -36.23
C LYS A 691 -28.23 -41.97 -36.90
N PRO A 692 -28.67 -43.22 -36.60
CA PRO A 692 -30.00 -43.56 -36.10
C PRO A 692 -30.14 -43.67 -34.56
N LEU A 693 -29.08 -43.39 -33.78
CA LEU A 693 -29.14 -43.45 -32.32
C LEU A 693 -29.84 -42.22 -31.74
N ALA A 694 -30.97 -42.43 -31.05
CA ALA A 694 -31.72 -41.38 -30.34
C ALA A 694 -31.57 -41.54 -28.82
N SER A 695 -31.73 -40.46 -28.06
CA SER A 695 -31.71 -40.48 -26.59
C SER A 695 -30.45 -41.11 -25.98
N LEU A 696 -29.29 -40.92 -26.62
CA LEU A 696 -28.02 -41.41 -26.08
C LEU A 696 -27.73 -40.71 -24.76
N SER A 697 -27.56 -41.51 -23.71
CA SER A 697 -27.26 -41.07 -22.35
C SER A 697 -26.13 -41.93 -21.78
N SER A 698 -25.23 -41.32 -21.03
CA SER A 698 -24.12 -42.01 -20.40
C SER A 698 -23.91 -41.45 -19.00
N THR A 699 -23.50 -42.30 -18.08
CA THR A 699 -22.99 -41.91 -16.75
C THR A 699 -21.46 -41.91 -16.71
N THR A 700 -20.79 -42.23 -17.81
CA THR A 700 -19.33 -42.22 -17.92
C THR A 700 -18.84 -40.77 -17.82
N THR A 701 -17.72 -40.58 -17.14
CA THR A 701 -16.97 -39.32 -17.15
C THR A 701 -15.79 -39.42 -18.12
N VAL A 702 -15.49 -38.35 -18.84
CA VAL A 702 -14.29 -38.22 -19.67
C VAL A 702 -13.17 -37.54 -18.88
N GLY A 703 -11.92 -37.97 -19.10
CA GLY A 703 -10.74 -37.27 -18.59
C GLY A 703 -10.33 -36.14 -19.52
N LEU A 704 -9.89 -35.02 -18.93
CA LEU A 704 -9.43 -33.82 -19.62
C LEU A 704 -7.95 -33.58 -19.33
N THR A 705 -7.17 -33.38 -20.40
CA THR A 705 -5.81 -32.83 -20.33
C THR A 705 -5.83 -31.47 -21.01
N ARG A 706 -5.23 -30.46 -20.39
CA ARG A 706 -5.35 -29.06 -20.85
C ARG A 706 -4.04 -28.34 -20.68
N SER A 707 -3.65 -27.57 -21.68
CA SER A 707 -2.47 -26.71 -21.60
C SER A 707 -2.70 -25.39 -22.30
N LEU A 708 -1.99 -24.36 -21.85
CA LEU A 708 -1.95 -23.03 -22.45
C LEU A 708 -0.50 -22.59 -22.58
N THR A 709 -0.09 -22.13 -23.74
CA THR A 709 1.18 -21.43 -23.96
C THR A 709 0.87 -19.99 -24.35
N ALA A 710 1.59 -19.05 -23.76
CA ALA A 710 1.48 -17.64 -24.08
C ALA A 710 2.86 -17.04 -24.35
N GLY A 711 2.92 -16.11 -25.31
CA GLY A 711 4.11 -15.33 -25.61
C GLY A 711 3.73 -13.90 -25.97
N MET A 712 4.43 -12.91 -25.39
CA MET A 712 4.17 -11.48 -25.60
C MET A 712 5.40 -10.64 -25.25
N THR A 713 5.42 -9.40 -25.71
CA THR A 713 6.23 -8.33 -25.13
C THR A 713 5.32 -7.47 -24.26
N PHE A 714 5.65 -7.32 -22.99
CA PHE A 714 4.99 -6.42 -22.06
C PHE A 714 5.86 -5.18 -21.89
N GLY A 715 5.27 -3.99 -21.97
CA GLY A 715 6.01 -2.76 -21.77
C GLY A 715 5.20 -1.66 -21.10
N VAL A 716 5.91 -0.67 -20.58
CA VAL A 716 5.37 0.50 -19.91
C VAL A 716 6.10 1.73 -20.43
N THR A 717 5.34 2.76 -20.79
CA THR A 717 5.87 4.07 -21.15
C THR A 717 6.09 4.89 -19.88
N LEU A 718 7.33 5.25 -19.59
CA LEU A 718 7.74 5.98 -18.38
C LEU A 718 7.64 7.50 -18.52
N ALA A 719 7.02 7.99 -19.60
CA ALA A 719 6.80 9.42 -19.80
C ALA A 719 5.95 10.01 -18.66
N PRO A 720 6.08 11.31 -18.36
CA PRO A 720 5.23 11.98 -17.38
C PRO A 720 3.74 11.81 -17.70
N PHE A 721 2.92 11.61 -16.67
CA PHE A 721 1.48 11.51 -16.82
C PHE A 721 0.90 12.89 -17.11
N THR A 722 0.05 12.98 -18.14
CA THR A 722 -0.53 14.24 -18.60
C THR A 722 -2.04 14.09 -18.87
N ALA A 723 -2.85 14.85 -18.14
CA ALA A 723 -4.28 14.96 -18.38
C ALA A 723 -4.60 16.37 -18.87
N ALA A 724 -5.29 16.49 -20.01
CA ALA A 724 -5.65 17.77 -20.59
C ALA A 724 -7.16 17.88 -20.85
N ILE A 725 -7.76 18.96 -20.36
CA ILE A 725 -9.14 19.35 -20.67
C ILE A 725 -9.10 20.52 -21.64
N GLU A 726 -9.70 20.33 -22.82
CA GLU A 726 -9.86 21.38 -23.82
C GLU A 726 -11.22 22.06 -23.70
N GLY A 727 -11.23 23.39 -23.68
CA GLY A 727 -12.44 24.19 -23.69
C GLY A 727 -13.15 24.11 -25.04
N VAL A 728 -14.48 23.98 -25.03
CA VAL A 728 -15.29 23.86 -26.26
C VAL A 728 -15.55 25.20 -26.95
N THR A 729 -15.32 26.32 -26.25
CA THR A 729 -15.52 27.69 -26.74
C THR A 729 -14.18 28.33 -27.06
N LEU A 730 -14.14 29.08 -28.16
CA LEU A 730 -12.97 29.87 -28.57
C LEU A 730 -12.83 31.10 -27.66
N LEU A 731 -11.64 31.32 -27.11
CA LEU A 731 -11.39 32.44 -26.20
C LEU A 731 -11.52 33.79 -26.92
N PRO A 732 -12.02 34.85 -26.23
CA PRO A 732 -12.06 36.21 -26.75
C PRO A 732 -10.69 36.64 -27.27
N VAL A 733 -10.64 37.21 -28.48
CA VAL A 733 -9.36 37.60 -29.11
C VAL A 733 -8.63 38.65 -28.27
N ASP A 734 -9.39 39.55 -27.65
CA ASP A 734 -8.91 40.59 -26.73
C ASP A 734 -8.68 40.10 -25.30
N GLY A 735 -8.96 38.82 -24.99
CA GLY A 735 -8.75 38.23 -23.67
C GLY A 735 -9.70 38.73 -22.58
N ARG A 736 -10.82 39.38 -22.93
CA ARG A 736 -11.72 40.01 -21.95
C ARG A 736 -12.97 39.17 -21.73
N LEU A 737 -13.19 38.78 -20.48
CA LEU A 737 -14.43 38.13 -20.05
C LEU A 737 -15.55 39.16 -19.85
N LEU A 738 -16.81 38.78 -20.08
CA LEU A 738 -17.96 39.66 -19.82
C LEU A 738 -18.31 39.76 -18.33
N ASN A 739 -18.08 38.68 -17.57
CA ASN A 739 -18.30 38.59 -16.13
C ASN A 739 -17.25 37.69 -15.50
N ASP A 740 -17.10 37.73 -14.17
CA ASP A 740 -16.19 36.83 -13.46
C ASP A 740 -16.57 35.37 -13.71
N ALA A 741 -15.62 34.59 -14.21
CA ALA A 741 -15.79 33.16 -14.44
C ALA A 741 -15.42 32.39 -13.17
N THR A 742 -16.29 31.48 -12.73
CA THR A 742 -16.01 30.59 -11.60
C THR A 742 -16.27 29.15 -12.00
N PHE A 743 -15.33 28.27 -11.67
CA PHE A 743 -15.45 26.83 -11.87
C PHE A 743 -14.79 26.06 -10.74
N GLN A 744 -15.27 24.85 -10.47
CA GLN A 744 -14.61 23.92 -9.57
C GLN A 744 -13.65 23.03 -10.35
N LEU A 745 -12.45 22.83 -9.81
CA LEU A 745 -11.44 21.93 -10.35
C LEU A 745 -11.01 20.95 -9.26
N SER A 746 -11.16 19.66 -9.55
CA SER A 746 -10.54 18.58 -8.78
C SER A 746 -9.33 18.08 -9.56
N VAL A 747 -8.20 17.93 -8.88
CA VAL A 747 -6.93 17.48 -9.45
C VAL A 747 -6.46 16.23 -8.72
N ALA A 748 -6.08 15.19 -9.46
CA ALA A 748 -5.56 13.92 -8.96
C ALA A 748 -6.44 13.29 -7.85
N GLY A 749 -7.77 13.38 -7.99
CA GLY A 749 -8.73 12.86 -7.02
C GLY A 749 -8.89 13.69 -5.73
N GLY A 750 -8.23 14.84 -5.63
CA GLY A 750 -8.35 15.75 -4.49
C GLY A 750 -9.70 16.46 -4.39
N ALA A 751 -9.92 17.17 -3.28
CA ALA A 751 -11.14 17.94 -3.08
C ALA A 751 -11.32 19.03 -4.17
N ALA A 752 -12.56 19.22 -4.61
CA ALA A 752 -12.88 20.20 -5.63
C ALA A 752 -12.60 21.63 -5.12
N THR A 753 -11.68 22.33 -5.78
CA THR A 753 -11.26 23.69 -5.45
C THR A 753 -11.98 24.70 -6.34
N THR A 754 -12.55 25.76 -5.76
CA THR A 754 -13.25 26.79 -6.53
C THR A 754 -12.26 27.84 -7.04
N VAL A 755 -12.12 27.93 -8.36
CA VAL A 755 -11.27 28.90 -9.05
C VAL A 755 -12.14 30.06 -9.53
N ARG A 756 -11.70 31.30 -9.24
CA ARG A 756 -12.37 32.52 -9.71
C ARG A 756 -11.42 33.34 -10.59
N VAL A 757 -11.77 33.45 -11.87
CA VAL A 757 -11.09 34.31 -12.85
C VAL A 757 -11.85 35.62 -12.93
N ALA A 758 -11.25 36.70 -12.44
CA ALA A 758 -11.86 38.03 -12.46
C ALA A 758 -11.79 38.65 -13.86
N VAL A 759 -12.72 39.56 -14.17
CA VAL A 759 -12.62 40.37 -15.41
C VAL A 759 -11.47 41.35 -15.30
N ASP A 760 -10.50 41.27 -16.22
CA ASP A 760 -9.44 42.27 -16.38
C ASP A 760 -9.67 43.11 -17.68
N PRO A 761 -10.00 44.41 -17.56
CA PRO A 761 -10.18 45.29 -18.72
C PRO A 761 -8.86 45.66 -19.42
N THR A 762 -7.71 45.36 -18.82
CA THR A 762 -6.38 45.65 -19.36
C THR A 762 -5.91 44.59 -20.36
N ASN A 763 -6.52 43.41 -20.36
CA ASN A 763 -6.24 42.35 -21.34
C ASN A 763 -6.37 42.86 -22.77
N ALA A 764 -5.44 42.44 -23.63
CA ALA A 764 -5.41 42.76 -25.05
C ALA A 764 -5.33 41.53 -25.94
N THR A 765 -4.99 40.36 -25.38
CA THR A 765 -4.79 39.10 -26.09
C THR A 765 -5.30 37.91 -25.27
N ARG A 766 -5.52 36.77 -25.94
CA ARG A 766 -5.81 35.49 -25.26
C ARG A 766 -4.73 35.06 -24.27
N ALA A 767 -3.47 35.43 -24.52
CA ALA A 767 -2.36 35.09 -23.63
C ALA A 767 -2.47 35.83 -22.28
N ASP A 768 -2.99 37.06 -22.29
CA ASP A 768 -3.25 37.82 -21.06
C ASP A 768 -4.32 37.10 -20.22
N LEU A 769 -5.42 36.67 -20.85
CA LEU A 769 -6.46 35.88 -20.18
C LEU A 769 -5.92 34.55 -19.63
N VAL A 770 -5.05 33.85 -20.36
CA VAL A 770 -4.40 32.63 -19.87
C VAL A 770 -3.52 32.93 -18.65
N SER A 771 -2.82 34.06 -18.63
CA SER A 771 -2.06 34.51 -17.46
C SER A 771 -2.99 34.75 -16.26
N ASP A 772 -4.15 35.38 -16.46
CA ASP A 772 -5.13 35.59 -15.40
C ASP A 772 -5.70 34.26 -14.88
N VAL A 773 -5.94 33.29 -15.76
CA VAL A 773 -6.38 31.95 -15.36
C VAL A 773 -5.30 31.26 -14.51
N ASN A 774 -4.03 31.31 -14.91
CA ASN A 774 -2.93 30.76 -14.11
C ASN A 774 -2.78 31.46 -12.76
N ALA A 775 -2.91 32.78 -12.71
CA ALA A 775 -2.91 33.54 -11.46
C ALA A 775 -4.10 33.16 -10.56
N ALA A 776 -5.28 32.92 -11.14
CA ALA A 776 -6.46 32.47 -10.42
C ALA A 776 -6.31 31.03 -9.88
N LEU A 777 -5.66 30.13 -10.63
CA LEU A 777 -5.34 28.77 -10.17
C LEU A 777 -4.44 28.81 -8.93
N LEU A 778 -3.35 29.59 -9.00
CA LEU A 778 -2.42 29.78 -7.88
C LEU A 778 -3.13 30.41 -6.66
N ALA A 779 -3.93 31.46 -6.87
CA ALA A 779 -4.66 32.13 -5.79
C ALA A 779 -5.73 31.25 -5.14
N ALA A 780 -6.28 30.28 -5.87
CA ALA A 780 -7.23 29.30 -5.34
C ALA A 780 -6.56 28.16 -4.56
N GLY A 781 -5.22 28.09 -4.55
CA GLY A 781 -4.47 27.00 -3.93
C GLY A 781 -4.49 25.70 -4.75
N VAL A 782 -4.76 25.79 -6.06
CA VAL A 782 -4.60 24.62 -6.94
C VAL A 782 -3.11 24.27 -7.00
N PRO A 783 -2.74 22.99 -6.85
CA PRO A 783 -1.34 22.56 -6.94
C PRO A 783 -0.66 23.03 -8.22
N ASP A 784 0.63 23.39 -8.14
CA ASP A 784 1.48 23.87 -9.26
C ASP A 784 1.88 22.75 -10.25
N ILE A 785 0.95 21.82 -10.48
CA ILE A 785 1.00 20.77 -11.51
C ILE A 785 -0.02 21.02 -12.61
N VAL A 786 -0.92 22.00 -12.43
CA VAL A 786 -1.92 22.39 -13.42
C VAL A 786 -1.55 23.71 -14.06
N THR A 787 -1.45 23.70 -15.38
CA THR A 787 -1.18 24.90 -16.18
C THR A 787 -2.29 25.16 -17.17
N ALA A 788 -2.70 26.41 -17.29
CA ALA A 788 -3.59 26.88 -18.34
C ALA A 788 -2.77 27.30 -19.57
N GLY A 789 -3.28 26.95 -20.75
CA GLY A 789 -2.71 27.27 -22.05
C GLY A 789 -3.79 27.61 -23.07
N VAL A 790 -3.36 27.92 -24.29
CA VAL A 790 -4.25 28.11 -25.44
C VAL A 790 -3.76 27.24 -26.60
N ASN A 791 -4.62 26.38 -27.13
CA ASN A 791 -4.26 25.54 -28.27
C ASN A 791 -4.23 26.34 -29.59
N VAL A 792 -3.78 25.69 -30.67
CA VAL A 792 -3.69 26.31 -32.00
C VAL A 792 -5.04 26.83 -32.51
N GLY A 793 -6.15 26.22 -32.06
CA GLY A 793 -7.51 26.65 -32.37
C GLY A 793 -7.97 27.89 -31.60
N GLY A 794 -7.24 28.34 -30.58
CA GLY A 794 -7.64 29.47 -29.72
C GLY A 794 -8.55 29.08 -28.56
N HIS A 795 -8.62 27.79 -28.22
CA HIS A 795 -9.37 27.26 -27.09
C HIS A 795 -8.49 27.17 -25.84
N LEU A 796 -9.09 27.36 -24.66
CA LEU A 796 -8.41 27.14 -23.39
C LEU A 796 -8.02 25.66 -23.26
N THR A 797 -6.84 25.40 -22.72
CA THR A 797 -6.42 24.06 -22.30
C THR A 797 -6.02 24.10 -20.84
N LEU A 798 -6.58 23.23 -20.01
CA LEU A 798 -6.09 22.99 -18.66
C LEU A 798 -5.32 21.66 -18.68
N THR A 799 -4.02 21.71 -18.43
CA THR A 799 -3.15 20.54 -18.47
C THR A 799 -2.57 20.29 -17.09
N GLY A 800 -2.86 19.12 -16.54
CA GLY A 800 -2.24 18.58 -15.33
C GLY A 800 -1.11 17.67 -15.74
N ALA A 801 0.10 17.88 -15.20
CA ALA A 801 1.26 17.05 -15.49
C ALA A 801 1.93 16.60 -14.19
N ARG A 802 2.23 15.31 -14.08
CA ARG A 802 2.94 14.74 -12.93
C ARG A 802 4.03 13.79 -13.41
N PRO A 803 5.26 13.90 -12.87
CA PRO A 803 6.37 13.06 -13.31
C PRO A 803 6.26 11.62 -12.81
N THR A 804 5.66 11.39 -11.64
CA THR A 804 5.79 10.11 -10.92
C THR A 804 4.49 9.36 -10.69
N GLN A 805 3.33 9.97 -10.93
CA GLN A 805 2.03 9.41 -10.55
C GLN A 805 0.96 9.82 -11.56
N GLY A 806 -0.06 8.97 -11.69
CA GLY A 806 -1.25 9.27 -12.49
C GLY A 806 -1.87 10.62 -12.13
N VAL A 807 -2.52 11.22 -13.12
CA VAL A 807 -3.15 12.53 -12.99
C VAL A 807 -4.55 12.49 -13.56
N SER A 808 -5.47 13.07 -12.80
CA SER A 808 -6.85 13.28 -13.23
C SER A 808 -7.21 14.75 -13.07
N LEU A 809 -8.00 15.26 -14.00
CA LEU A 809 -8.63 16.57 -13.92
C LEU A 809 -10.13 16.35 -14.03
N VAL A 810 -10.90 16.99 -13.16
CA VAL A 810 -12.37 16.99 -13.22
C VAL A 810 -12.87 18.42 -13.02
N ILE A 811 -13.63 18.90 -14.00
CA ILE A 811 -14.38 20.16 -13.87
C ILE A 811 -15.70 19.84 -13.17
N GLY A 812 -15.90 20.42 -12.00
CA GLY A 812 -17.14 20.33 -11.24
C GLY A 812 -18.17 21.36 -11.70
N GLU A 813 -18.74 22.09 -10.75
CA GLU A 813 -19.68 23.16 -11.04
C GLU A 813 -19.03 24.31 -11.82
N VAL A 814 -19.74 24.85 -12.81
CA VAL A 814 -19.32 26.03 -13.60
C VAL A 814 -20.41 27.08 -13.59
N ASN A 815 -20.05 28.36 -13.50
CA ASN A 815 -21.01 29.45 -13.66
C ASN A 815 -21.27 29.79 -15.13
N ALA A 816 -22.25 30.65 -15.40
CA ALA A 816 -22.59 31.05 -16.76
C ALA A 816 -21.45 31.76 -17.52
N ALA A 817 -20.55 32.46 -16.81
CA ALA A 817 -19.42 33.18 -17.39
C ALA A 817 -18.25 32.25 -17.74
N ALA A 818 -18.09 31.12 -17.03
CA ALA A 818 -17.12 30.09 -17.37
C ALA A 818 -17.40 29.40 -18.72
N ALA A 819 -18.59 29.60 -19.30
CA ALA A 819 -18.87 29.20 -20.68
C ALA A 819 -18.00 29.95 -21.72
N GLU A 820 -17.55 31.17 -21.41
CA GLU A 820 -16.60 31.93 -22.26
C GLU A 820 -15.19 31.32 -22.24
N LEU A 821 -14.84 30.61 -21.17
CA LEU A 821 -13.63 29.79 -21.07
C LEU A 821 -13.79 28.43 -21.78
N GLY A 822 -15.02 28.09 -22.20
CA GLY A 822 -15.32 26.81 -22.85
C GLY A 822 -15.32 25.61 -21.91
N LEU A 823 -15.30 25.83 -20.59
CA LEU A 823 -15.33 24.75 -19.61
C LEU A 823 -16.76 24.25 -19.42
N THR A 824 -16.94 22.93 -19.47
CA THR A 824 -18.23 22.27 -19.22
C THR A 824 -18.17 21.45 -17.94
N ALA A 825 -19.24 21.51 -17.14
CA ALA A 825 -19.35 20.70 -15.93
C ALA A 825 -19.26 19.20 -16.25
N ASN A 826 -18.60 18.46 -15.38
CA ASN A 826 -18.28 17.03 -15.48
C ASN A 826 -17.32 16.65 -16.62
N SER A 827 -16.68 17.62 -17.29
CA SER A 827 -15.54 17.31 -18.14
C SER A 827 -14.43 16.69 -17.30
N ASN A 828 -13.89 15.58 -17.76
CA ASN A 828 -12.75 14.95 -17.12
C ASN A 828 -11.67 14.61 -18.15
N ALA A 829 -10.44 14.55 -17.66
CA ALA A 829 -9.30 13.97 -18.35
C ALA A 829 -8.54 13.14 -17.32
N VAL A 830 -8.09 11.95 -17.73
CA VAL A 830 -7.39 11.03 -16.85
C VAL A 830 -6.28 10.37 -17.65
N ASP A 831 -5.10 10.33 -17.04
CA ASP A 831 -3.94 9.58 -17.50
C ASP A 831 -3.39 8.75 -16.34
N THR A 832 -3.43 7.44 -16.51
CA THR A 832 -3.11 6.44 -15.48
C THR A 832 -2.01 5.51 -15.95
N LEU A 833 -1.47 4.70 -15.04
CA LEU A 833 -0.49 3.68 -15.44
C LEU A 833 -1.02 2.70 -16.50
N THR A 834 -2.35 2.48 -16.56
CA THR A 834 -2.99 1.58 -17.55
C THR A 834 -3.03 2.15 -18.97
N ASP A 835 -2.91 3.48 -19.11
CA ASP A 835 -2.76 4.19 -20.38
C ASP A 835 -1.33 4.02 -20.94
N HIS A 836 -0.36 3.91 -20.04
CA HIS A 836 1.06 3.82 -20.36
C HIS A 836 1.54 2.38 -20.57
N ALA A 837 0.82 1.40 -20.05
CA ALA A 837 1.17 -0.02 -20.14
C ALA A 837 0.54 -0.70 -21.37
N TRP A 838 1.32 -1.54 -22.04
CA TRP A 838 0.93 -2.15 -23.30
C TRP A 838 1.44 -3.58 -23.46
N LEU A 839 0.76 -4.30 -24.36
CA LEU A 839 1.16 -5.62 -24.86
C LEU A 839 1.40 -5.55 -26.36
N GLU A 840 2.46 -6.19 -26.83
CA GLU A 840 2.80 -6.35 -28.25
C GLU A 840 3.11 -7.81 -28.57
N ASP A 841 2.84 -8.24 -29.81
CA ASP A 841 3.03 -9.63 -30.27
C ASP A 841 2.34 -10.69 -29.40
N ALA A 842 1.30 -10.32 -28.65
CA ALA A 842 0.65 -11.22 -27.71
C ALA A 842 -0.09 -12.35 -28.44
N MET A 843 0.35 -13.58 -28.19
CA MET A 843 -0.19 -14.81 -28.73
C MET A 843 -0.49 -15.80 -27.61
N PHE A 844 -1.70 -16.32 -27.57
CA PHE A 844 -2.15 -17.38 -26.68
C PHE A 844 -2.52 -18.61 -27.49
N THR A 845 -2.03 -19.78 -27.09
CA THR A 845 -2.34 -21.07 -27.74
C THR A 845 -2.74 -22.06 -26.68
N GLY A 846 -3.99 -22.52 -26.71
CA GLY A 846 -4.51 -23.51 -25.78
C GLY A 846 -4.82 -24.83 -26.47
N SER A 847 -4.66 -25.94 -25.75
CA SER A 847 -5.03 -27.27 -26.20
C SER A 847 -5.83 -28.01 -25.13
N VAL A 848 -6.82 -28.80 -25.56
CA VAL A 848 -7.68 -29.62 -24.74
C VAL A 848 -7.74 -31.01 -25.37
N GLY A 849 -7.22 -32.00 -24.65
CA GLY A 849 -7.40 -33.41 -24.93
C GLY A 849 -8.53 -33.99 -24.08
N VAL A 850 -9.37 -34.80 -24.70
CA VAL A 850 -10.46 -35.55 -24.07
C VAL A 850 -10.21 -37.02 -24.29
N SER A 851 -10.34 -37.83 -23.26
CA SER A 851 -10.21 -39.29 -23.39
C SER A 851 -11.18 -40.04 -22.48
N ALA A 852 -11.75 -41.13 -23.00
CA ALA A 852 -12.49 -42.14 -22.26
C ALA A 852 -12.20 -43.52 -22.83
N ALA A 853 -11.76 -44.46 -21.99
CA ALA A 853 -11.36 -45.81 -22.40
C ALA A 853 -12.42 -46.90 -22.10
N GLU A 854 -13.46 -46.58 -21.33
CA GLU A 854 -14.48 -47.53 -20.86
C GLU A 854 -15.88 -46.88 -20.84
N LEU A 855 -16.34 -46.47 -22.02
CA LEU A 855 -17.61 -45.80 -22.20
C LEU A 855 -18.77 -46.80 -22.11
N GLN A 856 -19.69 -46.51 -21.19
CA GLN A 856 -20.98 -47.20 -21.08
C GLN A 856 -22.10 -46.20 -21.31
N ALA A 857 -23.05 -46.57 -22.15
CA ALA A 857 -24.15 -45.67 -22.49
C ALA A 857 -25.42 -46.45 -22.81
N ALA A 858 -26.57 -45.82 -22.62
CA ALA A 858 -27.85 -46.31 -23.07
C ALA A 858 -28.37 -45.40 -24.20
N ALA A 859 -28.95 -45.99 -25.23
CA ALA A 859 -29.57 -45.26 -26.31
C ALA A 859 -30.84 -45.97 -26.77
N THR A 860 -31.58 -45.31 -27.66
CA THR A 860 -32.73 -45.89 -28.34
C THR A 860 -32.45 -45.97 -29.83
N LEU A 861 -32.79 -47.11 -30.43
CA LEU A 861 -32.73 -47.32 -31.87
C LEU A 861 -34.16 -47.61 -32.35
N GLY A 862 -34.84 -46.60 -32.87
CA GLY A 862 -36.27 -46.70 -33.20
C GLY A 862 -37.11 -46.87 -31.93
N PHE A 863 -37.66 -48.07 -31.71
CA PHE A 863 -38.40 -48.43 -30.49
C PHE A 863 -37.62 -49.35 -29.54
N LEU A 864 -36.39 -49.74 -29.90
CA LEU A 864 -35.57 -50.62 -29.07
C LEU A 864 -34.68 -49.81 -28.14
N ASP A 865 -34.70 -50.14 -26.86
CA ASP A 865 -33.69 -49.70 -25.91
C ASP A 865 -32.43 -50.54 -26.10
N ILE A 866 -31.27 -49.89 -26.16
CA ILE A 866 -29.96 -50.53 -26.32
C ILE A 866 -28.98 -50.06 -25.25
N GLN A 867 -28.06 -50.94 -24.88
CA GLN A 867 -26.95 -50.69 -23.99
C GLN A 867 -25.63 -50.89 -24.72
N ILE A 868 -24.75 -49.89 -24.62
CA ILE A 868 -23.35 -49.92 -25.02
C ILE A 868 -22.55 -50.28 -23.78
N THR A 869 -21.87 -51.42 -23.81
CA THR A 869 -21.13 -51.95 -22.64
C THR A 869 -19.63 -51.72 -22.73
N GLN A 870 -19.13 -51.43 -23.94
CA GLN A 870 -17.73 -51.07 -24.18
C GLN A 870 -17.68 -49.94 -25.19
N GLY A 871 -16.81 -48.97 -24.96
CA GLY A 871 -16.59 -47.92 -25.94
C GLY A 871 -15.42 -47.05 -25.56
N GLN A 872 -14.95 -46.29 -26.52
CA GLN A 872 -13.87 -45.34 -26.36
C GLN A 872 -14.23 -44.04 -27.06
N ALA A 873 -13.81 -42.92 -26.49
CA ALA A 873 -13.95 -41.61 -27.10
C ALA A 873 -12.66 -40.81 -26.89
N SER A 874 -12.24 -40.10 -27.92
CA SER A 874 -11.16 -39.13 -27.84
C SER A 874 -11.48 -37.88 -28.65
N ALA A 875 -11.08 -36.73 -28.14
CA ALA A 875 -11.14 -35.49 -28.88
C ALA A 875 -9.92 -34.64 -28.56
N ASP A 876 -9.43 -33.93 -29.57
CA ASP A 876 -8.37 -32.93 -29.43
C ASP A 876 -8.92 -31.63 -29.99
N ALA A 877 -8.92 -30.58 -29.17
CA ALA A 877 -9.32 -29.25 -29.56
C ALA A 877 -8.19 -28.27 -29.23
N SER A 878 -8.00 -27.29 -30.09
CA SER A 878 -6.97 -26.27 -29.95
C SER A 878 -7.54 -24.92 -30.36
N VAL A 879 -7.10 -23.88 -29.66
CA VAL A 879 -7.42 -22.49 -29.95
C VAL A 879 -6.14 -21.68 -29.96
N SER A 880 -6.00 -20.78 -30.92
CA SER A 880 -4.99 -19.75 -30.90
C SER A 880 -5.64 -18.38 -31.02
N ALA A 881 -5.14 -17.42 -30.26
CA ALA A 881 -5.59 -16.04 -30.23
C ALA A 881 -4.38 -15.12 -30.37
N ARG A 882 -4.43 -14.18 -31.31
CA ARG A 882 -3.43 -13.11 -31.47
C ARG A 882 -4.08 -11.76 -31.28
N LEU A 883 -3.52 -10.91 -30.43
CA LEU A 883 -4.04 -9.56 -30.24
C LEU A 883 -3.81 -8.68 -31.48
N LYS A 884 -4.70 -7.73 -31.74
CA LYS A 884 -4.66 -6.79 -32.87
C LYS A 884 -4.44 -5.38 -32.36
N ASN A 885 -3.69 -4.56 -33.12
CA ASN A 885 -3.57 -3.13 -32.83
C ASN A 885 -4.93 -2.42 -33.00
N GLY A 886 -5.32 -1.64 -31.99
CA GLY A 886 -6.59 -0.91 -31.90
C GLY A 886 -6.87 0.07 -33.03
N ASP A 887 -5.84 0.62 -33.70
CA ASP A 887 -6.04 1.63 -34.76
C ASP A 887 -5.87 1.11 -36.18
N ALA A 888 -5.16 -0.02 -36.36
CA ALA A 888 -4.84 -0.58 -37.68
C ALA A 888 -5.44 -1.97 -37.96
N GLY A 889 -5.98 -2.65 -36.94
CA GLY A 889 -6.60 -3.97 -37.06
C GLY A 889 -5.64 -5.10 -37.49
N MET A 890 -4.33 -4.85 -37.53
CA MET A 890 -3.31 -5.84 -37.86
C MET A 890 -3.01 -6.75 -36.65
N PRO A 891 -3.08 -8.08 -36.79
CA PRO A 891 -2.64 -9.02 -35.75
C PRO A 891 -1.16 -8.83 -35.41
N GLY A 892 -0.82 -8.84 -34.12
CA GLY A 892 0.52 -8.69 -33.56
C GLY A 892 0.87 -7.28 -33.09
N GLY A 893 0.10 -6.26 -33.46
CA GLY A 893 0.44 -4.89 -33.07
C GLY A 893 0.03 -4.53 -31.63
N ARG A 894 0.59 -3.42 -31.15
CA ARG A 894 0.47 -2.93 -29.77
C ARG A 894 -0.96 -2.62 -29.32
N VAL A 895 -1.28 -2.98 -28.08
CA VAL A 895 -2.56 -2.70 -27.42
C VAL A 895 -2.29 -2.24 -25.98
N THR A 896 -2.89 -1.13 -25.55
CA THR A 896 -2.78 -0.67 -24.16
C THR A 896 -3.66 -1.50 -23.23
N ILE A 897 -3.32 -1.58 -21.94
CA ILE A 897 -4.14 -2.30 -20.97
C ILE A 897 -5.54 -1.65 -20.88
N ARG A 898 -5.64 -0.33 -20.91
CA ARG A 898 -6.94 0.36 -21.00
C ARG A 898 -7.77 -0.07 -22.21
N ASP A 899 -7.16 -0.21 -23.38
CA ASP A 899 -7.87 -0.63 -24.60
C ASP A 899 -8.38 -2.07 -24.50
N LEU A 900 -7.64 -2.96 -23.83
CA LEU A 900 -8.10 -4.34 -23.56
C LEU A 900 -9.41 -4.36 -22.78
N PHE A 901 -9.55 -3.48 -21.79
CA PHE A 901 -10.76 -3.36 -20.98
C PHE A 901 -11.91 -2.67 -21.73
N ARG A 902 -11.63 -1.61 -22.51
CA ARG A 902 -12.65 -0.95 -23.33
C ARG A 902 -13.20 -1.86 -24.42
N ALA A 903 -12.33 -2.59 -25.13
CA ALA A 903 -12.79 -3.48 -26.19
C ALA A 903 -13.67 -4.63 -25.68
N ARG A 904 -13.43 -5.10 -24.44
CA ARG A 904 -14.31 -6.08 -23.77
C ARG A 904 -15.74 -5.56 -23.64
N SER A 905 -15.97 -4.27 -23.43
CA SER A 905 -17.33 -3.72 -23.28
C SER A 905 -18.07 -3.58 -24.61
N ASP A 906 -17.35 -3.43 -25.72
CA ASP A 906 -17.93 -2.98 -26.99
C ASP A 906 -17.94 -4.08 -28.07
N ASP A 907 -16.80 -4.75 -28.34
CA ASP A 907 -16.69 -5.88 -29.27
C ASP A 907 -15.36 -6.65 -29.07
N PRO A 908 -15.36 -7.85 -28.45
CA PRO A 908 -14.13 -8.61 -28.20
C PRO A 908 -13.41 -9.09 -29.47
N LEU A 909 -14.07 -9.16 -30.63
CA LEU A 909 -13.42 -9.52 -31.91
C LEU A 909 -12.61 -8.36 -32.51
N SER A 910 -12.80 -7.14 -32.00
CA SER A 910 -12.03 -5.97 -32.43
C SER A 910 -10.55 -6.07 -32.03
N ILE A 911 -10.25 -6.70 -30.89
CA ILE A 911 -8.89 -6.75 -30.31
C ILE A 911 -8.14 -8.07 -30.50
N ALA A 912 -8.79 -9.13 -30.99
CA ALA A 912 -8.12 -10.43 -31.17
C ALA A 912 -8.55 -11.15 -32.45
N ALA A 913 -7.63 -11.90 -33.04
CA ALA A 913 -7.85 -12.83 -34.13
C ALA A 913 -7.77 -14.26 -33.59
N PHE A 914 -8.86 -15.02 -33.71
CA PHE A 914 -8.97 -16.39 -33.21
C PHE A 914 -8.90 -17.42 -34.34
N GLN A 915 -8.24 -18.55 -34.07
CA GLN A 915 -8.29 -19.74 -34.90
C GLN A 915 -8.54 -20.95 -34.02
N VAL A 916 -9.57 -21.74 -34.35
CA VAL A 916 -9.93 -22.96 -33.63
C VAL A 916 -9.74 -24.14 -34.58
N ALA A 917 -9.13 -25.22 -34.08
CA ALA A 917 -8.95 -26.46 -34.82
C ALA A 917 -9.11 -27.65 -33.88
N GLY A 918 -9.60 -28.77 -34.38
CA GLY A 918 -9.71 -29.98 -33.59
C GLY A 918 -10.37 -31.14 -34.32
N ARG A 919 -10.22 -32.33 -33.76
CA ARG A 919 -10.78 -33.60 -34.26
C ARG A 919 -11.42 -34.36 -33.11
N ALA A 920 -12.43 -35.16 -33.40
CA ALA A 920 -13.04 -36.03 -32.41
C ALA A 920 -13.35 -37.40 -33.02
N ALA A 921 -13.17 -38.47 -32.26
CA ALA A 921 -13.50 -39.82 -32.67
C ALA A 921 -14.08 -40.60 -31.50
N ALA A 922 -14.98 -41.54 -31.79
CA ALA A 922 -15.50 -42.46 -30.79
C ALA A 922 -15.83 -43.83 -31.41
N SER A 923 -15.61 -44.89 -30.66
CA SER A 923 -16.03 -46.26 -30.98
C SER A 923 -16.99 -46.73 -29.91
N LEU A 924 -18.23 -47.04 -30.27
CA LEU A 924 -19.24 -47.62 -29.41
C LEU A 924 -19.39 -49.09 -29.79
N GLU A 925 -18.96 -49.99 -28.93
CA GLU A 925 -18.85 -51.42 -29.18
C GLU A 925 -19.73 -52.25 -28.22
N HIS A 926 -19.90 -53.53 -28.51
CA HIS A 926 -20.72 -54.44 -27.70
C HIS A 926 -22.12 -53.89 -27.40
N ILE A 927 -22.83 -53.49 -28.45
CA ILE A 927 -24.19 -52.94 -28.35
C ILE A 927 -25.20 -54.07 -28.16
N GLN A 928 -25.96 -54.04 -27.07
CA GLN A 928 -26.95 -55.06 -26.71
C GLN A 928 -28.36 -54.46 -26.66
N VAL A 929 -29.38 -55.21 -27.06
CA VAL A 929 -30.79 -54.78 -26.91
C VAL A 929 -31.27 -55.15 -25.51
N VAL A 930 -31.85 -54.17 -24.81
CA VAL A 930 -32.40 -54.35 -23.46
C VAL A 930 -33.56 -55.36 -23.49
N ASP A 931 -33.70 -56.15 -22.43
CA ASP A 931 -34.68 -57.23 -22.26
C ASP A 931 -34.58 -58.38 -23.28
N ASN A 932 -33.51 -58.41 -24.08
CA ASN A 932 -33.24 -59.48 -25.04
C ASN A 932 -34.42 -59.71 -26.02
N PHE A 933 -35.18 -58.65 -26.33
CA PHE A 933 -36.42 -58.70 -27.13
C PHE A 933 -36.23 -59.36 -28.51
N LEU A 934 -35.04 -59.26 -29.08
CA LEU A 934 -34.66 -59.88 -30.35
C LEU A 934 -33.90 -61.22 -30.21
N GLY A 935 -33.68 -61.71 -28.99
CA GLY A 935 -32.77 -62.84 -28.69
C GLY A 935 -31.29 -62.45 -28.78
N VAL A 936 -30.39 -63.44 -28.75
CA VAL A 936 -28.94 -63.22 -28.91
C VAL A 936 -28.67 -62.66 -30.31
N ILE A 937 -28.19 -61.43 -30.39
CA ILE A 937 -27.72 -60.83 -31.63
C ILE A 937 -26.39 -61.50 -31.99
N GLU A 938 -26.34 -62.28 -33.07
CA GLU A 938 -25.09 -62.84 -33.58
C GLU A 938 -24.19 -61.72 -34.15
N GLY A 939 -22.99 -61.56 -33.60
CA GLY A 939 -21.99 -60.57 -34.04
C GLY A 939 -21.54 -59.61 -32.93
N ASN A 940 -20.75 -58.59 -33.27
CA ASN A 940 -20.38 -57.49 -32.37
C ASN A 940 -20.90 -56.16 -32.95
N PRO A 941 -22.21 -55.88 -32.84
CA PRO A 941 -22.79 -54.62 -33.28
C PRO A 941 -22.03 -53.39 -32.71
N SER A 942 -21.55 -52.51 -33.59
CA SER A 942 -20.78 -51.31 -33.22
C SER A 942 -21.08 -50.09 -34.08
N VAL A 943 -20.81 -48.91 -33.53
CA VAL A 943 -20.92 -47.59 -34.17
C VAL A 943 -19.61 -46.86 -34.02
N THR A 944 -19.01 -46.42 -35.12
CA THR A 944 -17.80 -45.59 -35.11
C THR A 944 -18.13 -44.17 -35.57
N LEU A 945 -17.51 -43.21 -34.91
CA LEU A 945 -17.63 -41.79 -35.14
C LEU A 945 -16.25 -41.25 -35.49
N ASP A 946 -16.16 -40.52 -36.59
CA ASP A 946 -14.97 -39.79 -36.99
C ASP A 946 -15.37 -38.37 -37.39
N TRP A 947 -14.86 -37.38 -36.68
CA TRP A 947 -15.13 -35.97 -36.89
C TRP A 947 -13.82 -35.25 -37.19
N ALA A 948 -13.54 -35.08 -38.49
CA ALA A 948 -12.26 -34.56 -38.97
C ALA A 948 -12.02 -33.08 -38.62
N ASN A 949 -13.07 -32.28 -38.50
CA ASN A 949 -12.99 -30.88 -38.08
C ASN A 949 -14.17 -30.50 -37.17
N ILE A 950 -13.91 -30.32 -35.88
CA ILE A 950 -14.93 -30.01 -34.87
C ILE A 950 -15.64 -28.66 -35.07
N THR A 951 -15.08 -27.78 -35.89
CA THR A 951 -15.69 -26.48 -36.26
C THR A 951 -16.68 -26.60 -37.42
N ASP A 952 -16.71 -27.74 -38.11
CA ASP A 952 -17.59 -28.01 -39.25
C ASP A 952 -18.32 -29.34 -39.05
N LEU A 953 -19.60 -29.26 -38.66
CA LEU A 953 -20.48 -30.42 -38.45
C LEU A 953 -20.64 -31.30 -39.70
N SER A 954 -20.44 -30.76 -40.91
CA SER A 954 -20.55 -31.55 -42.14
C SER A 954 -19.44 -32.60 -42.29
N THR A 955 -18.34 -32.44 -41.52
CA THR A 955 -17.21 -33.38 -41.52
C THR A 955 -17.40 -34.55 -40.55
N LEU A 956 -18.48 -34.55 -39.76
CA LEU A 956 -18.83 -35.67 -38.89
C LEU A 956 -19.32 -36.86 -39.71
N GLN A 957 -18.64 -37.99 -39.60
CA GLN A 957 -18.99 -39.26 -40.21
C GLN A 957 -19.39 -40.28 -39.13
N VAL A 958 -20.57 -40.87 -39.30
CA VAL A 958 -21.07 -41.95 -38.44
C VAL A 958 -21.17 -43.21 -39.27
N THR A 959 -20.40 -44.24 -38.90
CA THR A 959 -20.34 -45.52 -39.61
C THR A 959 -20.88 -46.63 -38.73
N LEU A 960 -21.78 -47.43 -39.30
CA LEU A 960 -22.36 -48.60 -38.65
C LEU A 960 -21.71 -49.85 -39.22
N ASN A 961 -21.34 -50.80 -38.37
CA ASN A 961 -20.80 -52.07 -38.87
C ASN A 961 -21.89 -52.99 -39.46
N ALA A 962 -21.48 -54.09 -40.09
CA ALA A 962 -22.41 -55.01 -40.77
C ALA A 962 -23.45 -55.63 -39.82
N ASP A 963 -23.07 -55.89 -38.56
CA ASP A 963 -23.96 -56.47 -37.55
C ASP A 963 -25.03 -55.46 -37.11
N MET A 964 -24.68 -54.17 -37.02
CA MET A 964 -25.61 -53.09 -36.72
C MET A 964 -26.75 -52.94 -37.75
N HIS A 965 -26.45 -53.19 -39.02
CA HIS A 965 -27.45 -53.13 -40.09
C HIS A 965 -28.54 -54.20 -39.91
N ARG A 966 -28.22 -55.34 -39.28
CA ARG A 966 -29.20 -56.39 -38.96
C ARG A 966 -30.16 -55.93 -37.85
N VAL A 967 -29.63 -55.22 -36.85
CA VAL A 967 -30.44 -54.63 -35.76
C VAL A 967 -31.37 -53.55 -36.31
N LEU A 968 -30.89 -52.69 -37.21
CA LEU A 968 -31.72 -51.68 -37.90
C LEU A 968 -32.82 -52.27 -38.78
N SER A 969 -32.54 -53.38 -39.47
CA SER A 969 -33.55 -54.01 -40.32
C SER A 969 -34.61 -54.75 -39.49
N ALA A 970 -34.30 -55.17 -38.26
CA ALA A 970 -35.27 -55.71 -37.30
C ALA A 970 -36.24 -54.63 -36.77
N THR A 971 -35.77 -53.40 -36.56
CA THR A 971 -36.64 -52.28 -36.11
C THR A 971 -37.58 -51.75 -37.19
N LEU A 972 -37.19 -51.86 -38.47
CA LEU A 972 -38.04 -51.50 -39.61
C LEU A 972 -39.12 -52.57 -39.91
N ARG A 973 -38.92 -53.82 -39.48
CA ARG A 973 -39.91 -54.90 -39.59
C ARG A 973 -40.81 -54.92 -38.36
N ASN A 974 -41.78 -54.03 -38.31
CA ASN A 974 -42.83 -54.02 -37.29
C ASN A 974 -43.55 -55.39 -37.21
N PRO A 975 -43.53 -56.13 -36.08
CA PRO A 975 -44.32 -57.35 -35.91
C PRO A 975 -45.83 -57.08 -35.75
N GLY A 976 -46.24 -55.81 -35.59
CA GLY A 976 -47.61 -55.41 -35.23
C GLY A 976 -48.56 -55.09 -36.39
N ARG A 977 -48.24 -55.43 -37.65
CA ARG A 977 -49.20 -55.36 -38.77
C ARG A 977 -49.17 -56.67 -39.57
N GLY A 978 -49.82 -57.68 -39.00
CA GLY A 978 -50.01 -58.98 -39.62
C GLY A 978 -50.95 -59.84 -38.78
N GLY A 979 -52.22 -59.40 -38.70
CA GLY A 979 -53.32 -60.08 -38.03
C GLY A 979 -54.62 -59.38 -38.36
#